data_AF-A0A2E2B4X3-F1
#
_entry.id   AF-A0A2E2B4X3-F1
#
_cell.length_a   1.000
_cell.length_b   1.000
_cell.length_c   1.000
_cell.angle_alpha   90.00
_cell.angle_beta   90.00
_cell.angle_gamma   90.00
#
_symmetry.space_group_name_H-M   'P 1'
#
loop_
_entity.id
_entity.type
_entity.pdbx_description
1 polymer ?
#
loop_
_entity_poly.entity_id
_entity_poly.type
_entity_poly.pdbx_seq_one_letter_code
_entity_poly.pdbx_strand_id
1 'polypeptide(L)'
;MCLKPHCQTIIANTFTGVTIMFKYVQLTLGFILLSALGVHAVPSVDVKVTDEILRAADDYQPLGVNSFGDAGGIRQSAGNLIFNPGFEPATMRNLYRVLACGKENGKYWVQLDGPGASNHLLFTTGTYSGAAMRAYRFVDKQGKALPFKKATWTDYDKLLDASAGHHVLPLFKGHVLTKGTPGFPDGGWLADAKSDTYAGWAKLSKDEKNELKKTWRVFYDADVKLRMDDVVIFEQTMIWPDCELFHVRTRGKEQIDFAWSVTRGSARQIDAPTDTPDEMEAGKGVLLATPDDGGVVELWNKQFGATGRPDAFYYGMLDEGNTYRFEAWAKVQDTDTGRLIFGFGENRHDAIEQGYFGHKLEDAFKLDNTWQRVGYTFKAPSTPTQGGIYGAVLRYVGKGALLLDNVKLFPIEDESDIDKPFVIYKPLFDEMVNSQPTSGRKGACRFWAGLTEGRMEALCDWMPDNVILLGSSVRMRPHHLTTIPKALTILEATGDSAQTRMVPWIILQVMHDEDEHRQLVEYLAASYDPAVDTPQSKPMAYKRVKQRGHNRPWTEDFREIIIEMGNENWHNRAHTGWIGMGRYGHINGGGAEYGLWNKYMAGEMAKSPYWDQDKITICIGGSYYTYIDGKGIPHGYGYDSTIKADGAGDYHTHATYIGPRWETGEKSQSSIDDEGVQRTLYSYRPAIEREWSRHVKSQKRLLELGFKTQITAYEGGPSGFGYRAKSKAEEEAGEYYGKSSAMGTAIFDAWIDAWEKGWTYQCYLEYGQGKWWRSHTSIPMGFRPSPGFLAQAMINKTIANYDLLKVEVSGGTKLDLTHILNKRDRDEKAMVQTLAAHASGSSDYVAVGLANLSLQDDQHVNITTPLSSVSQVTLYYLTGDPRDTNLQKLSVQLKSKALDSANYQNGRFTYTVKAGSAVSIVFQK
;
A
#
# COMPACT_ATOMS: atom_id res chain seq x y z
N MET A 1 48.29 24.19 -5.19
CA MET A 1 49.14 24.40 -3.99
C MET A 1 49.05 23.13 -3.16
N CYS A 2 49.89 22.11 -3.40
CA CYS A 2 51.25 21.89 -2.85
C CYS A 2 51.24 21.85 -1.31
N LEU A 3 51.67 20.83 -0.57
CA LEU A 3 52.51 19.65 -0.83
C LEU A 3 52.32 18.63 0.35
N LYS A 4 52.26 17.33 0.05
CA LYS A 4 52.90 16.23 0.83
C LYS A 4 54.40 16.19 0.44
N PRO A 5 55.39 15.50 1.10
CA PRO A 5 55.33 14.08 1.50
C PRO A 5 56.37 13.55 2.56
N HIS A 6 56.46 12.21 2.64
CA HIS A 6 57.56 11.30 3.03
C HIS A 6 57.55 10.66 4.43
N CYS A 7 58.14 9.48 4.68
CA CYS A 7 58.19 8.15 4.03
C CYS A 7 59.13 7.25 4.89
N GLN A 8 58.91 5.93 4.88
CA GLN A 8 59.88 4.81 5.06
C GLN A 8 60.39 4.36 6.47
N THR A 9 59.81 3.24 6.92
CA THR A 9 60.39 1.89 7.21
C THR A 9 61.91 1.67 7.28
N ILE A 10 62.42 0.81 8.22
CA ILE A 10 63.19 -0.47 8.03
C ILE A 10 64.13 -0.94 9.20
N ILE A 11 64.00 -2.26 9.55
CA ILE A 11 64.97 -3.32 10.00
C ILE A 11 65.58 -3.41 11.43
N ALA A 12 65.14 -4.48 12.13
CA ALA A 12 65.80 -5.73 12.61
C ALA A 12 67.07 -5.82 13.51
N ASN A 13 67.00 -6.83 14.43
CA ASN A 13 67.90 -7.98 14.64
C ASN A 13 68.73 -8.15 15.96
N THR A 14 68.32 -9.19 16.73
CA THR A 14 69.06 -10.38 17.25
C THR A 14 70.08 -10.38 18.43
N PHE A 15 69.74 -11.24 19.42
CA PHE A 15 70.48 -12.36 20.09
C PHE A 15 71.58 -12.21 21.16
N THR A 16 71.44 -13.09 22.19
CA THR A 16 72.40 -13.93 22.99
C THR A 16 72.28 -13.72 24.52
N GLY A 17 72.31 -14.72 25.43
CA GLY A 17 72.41 -16.18 25.39
C GLY A 17 72.37 -16.85 26.80
N VAL A 18 71.94 -18.13 26.85
CA VAL A 18 72.44 -19.36 27.55
C VAL A 18 72.93 -19.27 29.03
N THR A 19 72.26 -19.82 30.07
CA THR A 19 72.15 -21.23 30.64
C THR A 19 73.09 -21.54 31.83
N ILE A 20 72.55 -22.04 32.98
CA ILE A 20 72.85 -23.34 33.66
C ILE A 20 72.34 -23.40 35.14
N MET A 21 71.50 -24.43 35.39
CA MET A 21 71.24 -25.30 36.57
C MET A 21 71.48 -24.85 38.04
N PHE A 22 70.49 -25.10 38.93
CA PHE A 22 70.47 -26.28 39.83
C PHE A 22 69.10 -26.50 40.52
N LYS A 23 68.90 -27.75 40.96
CA LYS A 23 67.70 -28.47 41.41
C LYS A 23 67.08 -28.02 42.76
N TYR A 24 65.85 -28.52 42.96
CA TYR A 24 65.05 -28.70 44.20
C TYR A 24 64.20 -27.49 44.65
N VAL A 25 62.89 -27.58 44.43
CA VAL A 25 61.87 -27.88 45.46
C VAL A 25 60.57 -28.26 44.73
N GLN A 26 60.23 -29.56 44.77
CA GLN A 26 58.88 -30.05 44.51
C GLN A 26 58.01 -29.80 45.76
N LEU A 27 56.69 -29.78 45.54
CA LEU A 27 55.61 -29.63 46.51
C LEU A 27 55.42 -28.19 47.04
N THR A 28 54.38 -27.55 46.51
CA THR A 28 53.47 -26.53 47.10
C THR A 28 53.14 -25.40 46.11
N LEU A 29 52.82 -25.74 44.85
CA LEU A 29 52.36 -24.76 43.85
C LEU A 29 51.36 -25.37 42.83
N GLY A 30 50.66 -26.44 43.23
CA GLY A 30 49.68 -27.13 42.39
C GLY A 30 48.21 -26.83 42.71
N PHE A 31 47.91 -25.98 43.71
CA PHE A 31 46.54 -25.83 44.21
C PHE A 31 46.00 -24.39 44.31
N ILE A 32 46.75 -23.36 43.86
CA ILE A 32 46.30 -21.95 43.99
C ILE A 32 46.10 -21.24 42.64
N LEU A 33 46.43 -21.86 41.49
CA LEU A 33 46.18 -21.26 40.17
C LEU A 33 44.98 -21.80 39.39
N LEU A 34 44.17 -22.71 39.95
CA LEU A 34 42.92 -23.18 39.35
C LEU A 34 41.64 -22.56 39.94
N SER A 35 41.77 -21.67 40.93
CA SER A 35 40.63 -21.07 41.65
C SER A 35 40.27 -19.66 41.18
N ALA A 36 41.03 -19.07 40.25
CA ALA A 36 40.85 -17.69 39.78
C ALA A 36 40.34 -17.56 38.34
N LEU A 37 40.13 -18.67 37.64
CA LEU A 37 39.27 -18.73 36.46
C LEU A 37 37.90 -19.22 36.91
N GLY A 38 37.22 -18.40 37.71
CA GLY A 38 35.79 -18.53 37.87
C GLY A 38 35.18 -18.30 36.50
N VAL A 39 35.00 -19.37 35.72
CA VAL A 39 34.07 -19.39 34.61
C VAL A 39 32.72 -19.14 35.26
N HIS A 40 32.33 -17.87 35.37
CA HIS A 40 30.98 -17.52 35.72
C HIS A 40 30.10 -18.22 34.69
N ALA A 41 29.41 -19.28 35.13
CA ALA A 41 28.42 -19.93 34.31
C ALA A 41 27.49 -18.84 33.81
N VAL A 42 27.50 -18.58 32.51
CA VAL A 42 26.62 -17.59 31.91
C VAL A 42 25.20 -18.03 32.28
N PRO A 43 24.40 -17.17 32.96
CA PRO A 43 23.08 -17.57 33.43
C PRO A 43 22.25 -18.10 32.27
N SER A 44 21.81 -19.36 32.34
CA SER A 44 20.91 -19.90 31.33
C SER A 44 19.52 -19.34 31.51
N VAL A 45 18.82 -19.08 30.41
CA VAL A 45 17.39 -18.74 30.40
C VAL A 45 16.59 -20.02 30.20
N ASP A 46 15.65 -20.28 31.08
CA ASP A 46 14.75 -21.43 30.92
C ASP A 46 13.51 -20.98 30.14
N VAL A 47 13.27 -21.65 29.01
CA VAL A 47 12.11 -21.45 28.13
C VAL A 47 11.27 -22.72 28.16
N LYS A 48 10.10 -22.67 28.76
CA LYS A 48 9.19 -23.82 28.88
C LYS A 48 7.95 -23.59 28.03
N VAL A 49 7.80 -24.40 26.98
CA VAL A 49 6.59 -24.48 26.17
C VAL A 49 5.63 -25.47 26.83
N THR A 50 4.40 -25.06 27.03
CA THR A 50 3.34 -25.90 27.61
C THR A 50 2.39 -26.41 26.53
N ASP A 51 1.47 -27.30 26.89
CA ASP A 51 0.36 -27.76 26.06
C ASP A 51 -0.87 -26.82 26.13
N GLU A 52 -0.80 -25.73 26.90
CA GLU A 52 -1.84 -24.72 26.96
C GLU A 52 -1.88 -23.92 25.65
N ILE A 53 -2.97 -24.08 24.89
CA ILE A 53 -3.26 -23.30 23.69
C ILE A 53 -3.72 -21.91 24.12
N LEU A 54 -2.92 -20.89 23.79
CA LEU A 54 -3.28 -19.48 23.95
C LEU A 54 -4.29 -19.04 22.88
N ARG A 55 -4.12 -19.55 21.67
CA ARG A 55 -4.96 -19.22 20.52
C ARG A 55 -4.90 -20.35 19.49
N ALA A 56 -6.06 -20.77 18.98
CA ALA A 56 -6.11 -21.83 17.99
C ALA A 56 -5.54 -21.33 16.65
N ALA A 57 -4.97 -22.25 15.85
CA ALA A 57 -4.46 -21.96 14.51
C ALA A 57 -5.50 -21.22 13.65
N ASP A 58 -6.79 -21.55 13.84
CA ASP A 58 -7.90 -20.99 13.07
C ASP A 58 -8.30 -19.57 13.43
N ASP A 59 -7.90 -19.09 14.61
CA ASP A 59 -8.26 -17.76 15.09
C ASP A 59 -7.37 -16.66 14.50
N TYR A 60 -6.22 -16.99 13.90
CA TYR A 60 -5.31 -16.03 13.29
C TYR A 60 -4.84 -16.49 11.91
N GLN A 61 -4.20 -15.57 11.18
CA GLN A 61 -3.83 -15.79 9.78
C GLN A 61 -2.34 -15.59 9.59
N PRO A 62 -1.71 -16.32 8.65
CA PRO A 62 -0.34 -16.03 8.25
C PRO A 62 -0.19 -14.57 7.84
N LEU A 63 1.03 -14.06 8.00
CA LEU A 63 1.34 -12.65 7.75
C LEU A 63 1.27 -12.36 6.25
N GLY A 64 0.43 -11.39 5.91
CA GLY A 64 0.15 -10.92 4.57
C GLY A 64 1.07 -9.80 4.09
N VAL A 65 0.74 -9.24 2.94
CA VAL A 65 1.44 -8.09 2.37
C VAL A 65 0.45 -7.09 1.80
N ASN A 66 0.90 -5.87 1.57
CA ASN A 66 0.17 -4.88 0.81
C ASN A 66 0.85 -4.69 -0.55
N SER A 67 0.05 -4.50 -1.58
CA SER A 67 0.49 -4.31 -2.98
C SER A 67 1.25 -5.52 -3.58
N PHE A 68 1.71 -5.39 -4.82
CA PHE A 68 2.33 -6.46 -5.60
C PHE A 68 3.70 -6.07 -6.17
N GLY A 69 4.60 -5.55 -5.34
CA GLY A 69 6.03 -5.47 -5.69
C GLY A 69 6.42 -4.36 -6.68
N ASP A 70 5.48 -3.50 -7.08
CA ASP A 70 5.69 -2.47 -8.10
C ASP A 70 6.83 -1.49 -7.78
N ALA A 71 7.49 -1.01 -8.83
CA ALA A 71 8.45 0.10 -8.78
C ALA A 71 7.75 1.43 -9.09
N GLY A 72 8.37 2.57 -8.75
CA GLY A 72 7.74 3.89 -8.89
C GLY A 72 7.17 4.18 -10.28
N GLY A 73 7.90 3.84 -11.33
CA GLY A 73 7.58 4.12 -12.73
C GLY A 73 7.22 2.91 -13.59
N ILE A 74 7.09 1.71 -13.01
CA ILE A 74 6.57 0.54 -13.70
C ILE A 74 5.56 -0.16 -12.79
N ARG A 75 4.43 -0.58 -13.37
CA ARG A 75 3.35 -1.29 -12.68
C ARG A 75 3.30 -2.75 -13.15
N GLN A 76 4.16 -3.59 -12.61
CA GLN A 76 4.17 -5.03 -12.92
C GLN A 76 2.86 -5.72 -12.49
N SER A 77 2.23 -5.23 -11.42
CA SER A 77 0.89 -5.64 -10.99
C SER A 77 -0.21 -5.38 -12.02
N ALA A 78 0.06 -4.52 -13.00
CA ALA A 78 -0.85 -4.24 -14.09
C ALA A 78 -0.68 -5.16 -15.30
N GLY A 79 0.41 -5.95 -15.34
CA GLY A 79 0.76 -6.83 -16.45
C GLY A 79 1.06 -6.07 -17.74
N ASN A 80 1.30 -4.76 -17.63
CA ASN A 80 1.59 -3.87 -18.75
C ASN A 80 2.49 -2.73 -18.26
N LEU A 81 3.63 -2.55 -18.92
CA LEU A 81 4.60 -1.50 -18.61
C LEU A 81 4.17 -0.13 -19.18
N ILE A 82 3.20 -0.10 -20.08
CA ILE A 82 2.67 1.13 -20.69
C ILE A 82 1.72 1.85 -19.73
N PHE A 83 1.96 3.15 -19.52
CA PHE A 83 1.01 4.02 -18.82
C PHE A 83 -0.13 4.47 -19.71
N ASN A 84 -1.35 4.44 -19.14
CA ASN A 84 -2.60 4.77 -19.83
C ASN A 84 -2.75 4.05 -21.18
N PRO A 85 -2.81 2.70 -21.16
CA PRO A 85 -2.79 1.90 -22.37
C PRO A 85 -4.12 1.90 -23.13
N GLY A 86 -5.25 2.05 -22.42
CA GLY A 86 -6.62 1.97 -22.95
C GLY A 86 -7.33 3.31 -23.14
N PHE A 87 -6.61 4.41 -22.89
CA PHE A 87 -7.11 5.77 -23.08
C PHE A 87 -8.50 6.08 -22.50
N GLU A 88 -8.81 5.48 -21.35
CA GLU A 88 -10.12 5.58 -20.70
C GLU A 88 -10.50 7.01 -20.29
N PRO A 89 -11.79 7.32 -20.10
CA PRO A 89 -12.21 8.60 -19.55
C PRO A 89 -11.57 8.88 -18.20
N ALA A 90 -11.40 10.15 -17.87
CA ALA A 90 -10.98 10.58 -16.55
C ALA A 90 -12.18 10.76 -15.62
N THR A 91 -12.11 10.20 -14.42
CA THR A 91 -13.12 10.35 -13.38
C THR A 91 -12.60 11.28 -12.28
N MET A 92 -13.44 12.23 -11.88
CA MET A 92 -13.19 13.16 -10.78
C MET A 92 -14.28 12.99 -9.73
N ARG A 93 -13.89 12.56 -8.52
CA ARG A 93 -14.79 12.44 -7.37
C ARG A 93 -14.28 13.21 -6.18
N ASN A 94 -15.17 13.96 -5.52
CA ASN A 94 -14.81 14.76 -4.37
C ASN A 94 -15.91 14.75 -3.31
N LEU A 95 -15.51 14.53 -2.07
CA LEU A 95 -16.39 14.56 -0.90
C LEU A 95 -16.16 15.84 -0.11
N TYR A 96 -17.26 16.49 0.30
CA TYR A 96 -17.25 17.67 1.14
C TYR A 96 -18.33 17.65 2.21
N ARG A 97 -18.12 18.49 3.24
CA ARG A 97 -19.11 18.84 4.25
C ARG A 97 -19.69 20.21 3.95
N VAL A 98 -20.99 20.37 4.10
CA VAL A 98 -21.66 21.67 3.96
C VAL A 98 -21.32 22.56 5.17
N LEU A 99 -20.85 23.78 4.94
CA LEU A 99 -20.58 24.78 5.97
C LEU A 99 -21.74 25.77 6.14
N ALA A 100 -22.32 26.21 5.02
CA ALA A 100 -23.47 27.09 5.00
C ALA A 100 -24.36 26.76 3.80
N CYS A 101 -25.61 27.22 3.82
CA CYS A 101 -26.56 27.02 2.74
C CYS A 101 -27.56 28.17 2.68
N GLY A 102 -28.16 28.36 1.52
CA GLY A 102 -29.18 29.39 1.33
C GLY A 102 -29.96 29.19 0.04
N LYS A 103 -30.78 30.19 -0.29
CA LYS A 103 -31.53 30.26 -1.54
C LYS A 103 -31.32 31.63 -2.16
N GLU A 104 -31.03 31.67 -3.44
CA GLU A 104 -30.80 32.88 -4.22
C GLU A 104 -31.29 32.63 -5.65
N ASN A 105 -31.98 33.61 -6.25
CA ASN A 105 -32.53 33.50 -7.60
C ASN A 105 -33.38 32.23 -7.82
N GLY A 106 -34.13 31.82 -6.79
CA GLY A 106 -34.97 30.61 -6.85
C GLY A 106 -34.21 29.29 -6.71
N LYS A 107 -32.87 29.30 -6.64
CA LYS A 107 -32.02 28.11 -6.56
C LYS A 107 -31.37 27.99 -5.19
N TYR A 108 -31.22 26.76 -4.70
CA TYR A 108 -30.48 26.52 -3.47
C TYR A 108 -28.97 26.56 -3.73
N TRP A 109 -28.21 26.98 -2.72
CA TRP A 109 -26.76 26.97 -2.75
C TRP A 109 -26.16 26.42 -1.45
N VAL A 110 -24.94 25.91 -1.53
CA VAL A 110 -24.11 25.51 -0.38
C VAL A 110 -22.69 26.09 -0.43
N GLN A 111 -22.10 26.22 0.75
CA GLN A 111 -20.67 26.40 0.98
C GLN A 111 -20.07 25.09 1.47
N LEU A 112 -18.84 24.79 1.07
CA LEU A 112 -18.18 23.51 1.31
C LEU A 112 -16.93 23.67 2.18
N ASP A 113 -16.58 22.62 2.91
CA ASP A 113 -15.32 22.57 3.66
C ASP A 113 -14.10 22.29 2.75
N GLY A 114 -12.92 22.80 3.12
CA GLY A 114 -11.67 22.48 2.41
C GLY A 114 -11.32 23.38 1.21
N PRO A 115 -10.29 23.00 0.42
CA PRO A 115 -9.64 23.84 -0.58
C PRO A 115 -10.19 23.76 -2.02
N GLY A 116 -11.33 23.15 -2.22
CA GLY A 116 -12.01 23.16 -3.53
C GLY A 116 -11.42 22.11 -4.44
N ALA A 117 -11.40 22.36 -5.75
CA ALA A 117 -11.01 21.34 -6.71
C ALA A 117 -9.49 21.04 -6.71
N SER A 118 -8.66 21.77 -5.94
CA SER A 118 -7.19 21.55 -5.93
C SER A 118 -6.52 21.85 -4.58
N ASN A 119 -5.29 21.35 -4.44
CA ASN A 119 -4.42 21.57 -3.27
C ASN A 119 -4.00 23.04 -3.03
N HIS A 120 -4.39 23.96 -3.91
CA HIS A 120 -4.04 25.37 -3.82
C HIS A 120 -5.19 26.28 -3.34
N LEU A 121 -6.27 25.71 -2.79
CA LEU A 121 -7.44 26.46 -2.34
C LEU A 121 -8.12 27.20 -3.49
N LEU A 122 -8.39 26.50 -4.61
CA LEU A 122 -8.86 27.11 -5.85
C LEU A 122 -10.29 26.66 -6.17
N PHE A 123 -11.26 27.55 -5.98
CA PHE A 123 -12.69 27.29 -6.22
C PHE A 123 -13.29 28.16 -7.33
N THR A 124 -12.49 28.89 -8.11
CA THR A 124 -13.03 30.05 -8.85
C THR A 124 -13.62 29.78 -10.24
N THR A 125 -14.10 28.57 -10.54
CA THR A 125 -14.48 28.20 -11.92
C THR A 125 -15.58 27.15 -12.00
N GLY A 126 -16.25 27.04 -13.15
CA GLY A 126 -17.32 26.07 -13.46
C GLY A 126 -16.87 24.60 -13.53
N THR A 127 -15.87 24.20 -12.75
CA THR A 127 -15.21 22.89 -12.79
C THR A 127 -16.21 21.74 -12.60
N TYR A 128 -17.18 21.90 -11.70
CA TYR A 128 -18.23 20.92 -11.45
C TYR A 128 -19.56 21.28 -12.12
N SER A 129 -19.61 22.21 -13.06
CA SER A 129 -20.87 22.57 -13.72
C SER A 129 -21.44 21.37 -14.47
N GLY A 130 -22.66 20.95 -14.10
CA GLY A 130 -23.27 19.71 -14.60
C GLY A 130 -22.76 18.41 -13.98
N ALA A 131 -21.83 18.46 -13.02
CA ALA A 131 -21.38 17.27 -12.31
C ALA A 131 -22.55 16.64 -11.53
N ALA A 132 -22.56 15.31 -11.47
CA ALA A 132 -23.47 14.57 -10.61
C ALA A 132 -23.19 14.93 -9.15
N MET A 133 -24.25 15.12 -8.38
CA MET A 133 -24.20 15.50 -6.98
C MET A 133 -25.11 14.58 -6.17
N ARG A 134 -24.52 13.95 -5.15
CA ARG A 134 -25.27 13.18 -4.15
C ARG A 134 -25.13 13.85 -2.79
N ALA A 135 -26.20 13.83 -2.02
CA ALA A 135 -26.21 14.42 -0.69
C ALA A 135 -26.79 13.48 0.36
N TYR A 136 -26.18 13.51 1.54
CA TYR A 136 -26.51 12.62 2.65
C TYR A 136 -26.52 13.37 3.98
N ARG A 137 -27.34 12.91 4.92
CA ARG A 137 -27.44 13.47 6.27
C ARG A 137 -27.33 12.39 7.33
N PHE A 138 -26.50 12.62 8.34
CA PHE A 138 -26.52 11.81 9.56
C PHE A 138 -27.72 12.22 10.43
N VAL A 139 -28.50 11.23 10.85
CA VAL A 139 -29.76 11.45 11.58
C VAL A 139 -29.87 10.55 12.81
N ASP A 140 -30.74 10.95 13.74
CA ASP A 140 -31.11 10.11 14.88
C ASP A 140 -32.04 8.96 14.47
N LYS A 141 -32.50 8.17 15.44
CA LYS A 141 -33.39 7.03 15.20
C LYS A 141 -34.73 7.43 14.58
N GLN A 142 -35.18 8.66 14.77
CA GLN A 142 -36.43 9.21 14.25
C GLN A 142 -36.25 9.94 12.90
N GLY A 143 -35.04 9.92 12.33
CA GLY A 143 -34.74 10.62 11.08
C GLY A 143 -34.55 12.13 11.23
N LYS A 144 -34.42 12.64 12.47
CA LYS A 144 -34.16 14.06 12.70
C LYS A 144 -32.66 14.35 12.60
N ALA A 145 -32.35 15.56 12.16
CA ALA A 145 -30.98 16.05 12.09
C ALA A 145 -30.33 16.10 13.48
N LEU A 146 -29.06 15.73 13.55
CA LEU A 146 -28.30 15.70 14.80
C LEU A 146 -27.95 17.11 15.30
N PRO A 147 -27.75 17.28 16.62
CA PRO A 147 -27.35 18.56 17.20
C PRO A 147 -25.89 18.90 16.90
N PHE A 148 -25.49 20.12 17.27
CA PHE A 148 -24.12 20.60 17.17
C PHE A 148 -23.55 20.88 18.56
N LYS A 149 -22.26 20.58 18.75
CA LYS A 149 -21.47 21.00 19.92
C LYS A 149 -20.56 22.17 19.57
N LYS A 150 -20.19 22.96 20.59
CA LYS A 150 -19.29 24.11 20.43
C LYS A 150 -17.88 23.65 20.02
N ALA A 151 -17.30 24.29 19.00
CA ALA A 151 -15.97 23.99 18.48
C ALA A 151 -15.25 25.26 17.99
N THR A 152 -14.49 25.89 18.88
CA THR A 152 -13.88 27.23 18.67
C THR A 152 -12.75 27.28 17.64
N TRP A 153 -12.30 26.13 17.15
CA TRP A 153 -11.28 26.03 16.11
C TRP A 153 -11.89 26.00 14.69
N THR A 154 -13.23 26.02 14.58
CA THR A 154 -13.94 26.04 13.30
C THR A 154 -14.46 27.44 12.98
N ASP A 155 -14.56 27.79 11.70
CA ASP A 155 -15.07 29.11 11.25
C ASP A 155 -16.51 29.41 11.70
N TYR A 156 -17.24 28.40 12.17
CA TYR A 156 -18.65 28.49 12.58
C TYR A 156 -18.89 28.17 14.07
N ASP A 157 -17.82 28.02 14.87
CA ASP A 157 -17.86 27.68 16.30
C ASP A 157 -18.68 26.42 16.66
N LYS A 158 -18.94 25.53 15.68
CA LYS A 158 -19.84 24.39 15.80
C LYS A 158 -19.29 23.19 15.07
N LEU A 159 -19.53 21.99 15.62
CA LEU A 159 -19.24 20.70 14.99
C LEU A 159 -20.43 19.76 15.22
N LEU A 160 -20.75 18.90 14.24
CA LEU A 160 -21.78 17.88 14.40
C LEU A 160 -21.50 17.02 15.64
N ASP A 161 -22.54 16.78 16.44
CA ASP A 161 -22.48 15.83 17.54
C ASP A 161 -23.11 14.50 17.11
N ALA A 162 -22.26 13.59 16.64
CA ALA A 162 -22.66 12.27 16.17
C ALA A 162 -22.98 11.26 17.29
N SER A 163 -22.94 11.67 18.57
CA SER A 163 -23.21 10.76 19.71
C SER A 163 -24.60 10.11 19.63
N ALA A 164 -25.62 10.85 19.21
CA ALA A 164 -26.98 10.36 18.99
C ALA A 164 -27.26 9.84 17.56
N GLY A 165 -26.25 9.84 16.67
CA GLY A 165 -26.38 9.35 15.31
C GLY A 165 -26.75 7.87 15.26
N HIS A 166 -27.71 7.53 14.38
CA HIS A 166 -28.25 6.19 14.22
C HIS A 166 -28.12 5.65 12.79
N HIS A 167 -28.34 6.49 11.78
CA HIS A 167 -28.22 6.08 10.38
C HIS A 167 -27.91 7.26 9.45
N VAL A 168 -27.57 6.94 8.22
CA VAL A 168 -27.42 7.89 7.10
C VAL A 168 -28.75 7.96 6.35
N LEU A 169 -29.20 9.18 6.06
CA LEU A 169 -30.34 9.47 5.21
C LEU A 169 -29.86 10.02 3.87
N PRO A 170 -30.04 9.29 2.76
CA PRO A 170 -29.86 9.84 1.41
C PRO A 170 -30.90 10.94 1.18
N LEU A 171 -30.45 12.10 0.73
CA LEU A 171 -31.31 13.26 0.51
C LEU A 171 -31.76 13.34 -0.95
N PHE A 172 -30.80 13.25 -1.88
CA PHE A 172 -31.07 13.24 -3.33
C PHE A 172 -29.85 12.75 -4.13
N LYS A 173 -30.12 12.31 -5.38
CA LYS A 173 -29.16 12.26 -6.49
C LYS A 173 -29.61 13.33 -7.51
N GLY A 174 -28.74 14.25 -7.87
CA GLY A 174 -29.03 15.38 -8.76
C GLY A 174 -27.75 15.91 -9.42
N HIS A 175 -27.73 17.18 -9.79
CA HIS A 175 -26.58 17.81 -10.44
C HIS A 175 -26.30 19.21 -9.89
N VAL A 176 -25.04 19.61 -9.98
CA VAL A 176 -24.68 21.03 -9.97
C VAL A 176 -25.29 21.66 -11.22
N LEU A 177 -25.83 22.88 -11.13
CA LEU A 177 -26.46 23.52 -12.29
C LEU A 177 -25.52 23.52 -13.50
N THR A 178 -26.05 23.17 -14.66
CA THR A 178 -25.27 23.10 -15.90
C THR A 178 -24.94 24.51 -16.41
N LYS A 179 -23.84 24.60 -17.17
CA LYS A 179 -23.46 25.83 -17.88
C LYS A 179 -24.63 26.33 -18.75
N GLY A 180 -24.90 27.62 -18.70
CA GLY A 180 -26.02 28.24 -19.45
C GLY A 180 -27.39 28.17 -18.75
N THR A 181 -27.49 27.63 -17.53
CA THR A 181 -28.73 27.75 -16.73
C THR A 181 -29.07 29.24 -16.56
N PRO A 182 -30.35 29.68 -16.66
CA PRO A 182 -30.71 31.08 -16.53
C PRO A 182 -30.21 31.70 -15.22
N GLY A 183 -29.38 32.75 -15.32
CA GLY A 183 -28.70 33.40 -14.18
C GLY A 183 -27.35 32.77 -13.79
N PHE A 184 -26.93 31.72 -14.49
CA PHE A 184 -25.72 30.92 -14.23
C PHE A 184 -25.00 30.57 -15.55
N PRO A 185 -24.43 31.55 -16.27
CA PRO A 185 -23.81 31.34 -17.57
C PRO A 185 -22.66 30.33 -17.53
N ASP A 186 -21.90 30.28 -16.43
CA ASP A 186 -20.79 29.33 -16.20
C ASP A 186 -21.21 28.09 -15.39
N GLY A 187 -22.49 27.97 -15.09
CA GLY A 187 -23.10 26.89 -14.30
C GLY A 187 -23.19 27.17 -12.80
N GLY A 188 -23.48 26.13 -12.03
CA GLY A 188 -23.85 26.23 -10.61
C GLY A 188 -22.68 26.47 -9.66
N TRP A 189 -21.44 26.38 -10.14
CA TRP A 189 -20.27 26.61 -9.29
C TRP A 189 -19.81 28.06 -9.43
N LEU A 190 -20.18 28.92 -8.47
CA LEU A 190 -19.89 30.35 -8.52
C LEU A 190 -18.89 30.79 -7.45
N ALA A 191 -17.81 31.41 -7.92
CA ALA A 191 -17.01 32.35 -7.15
C ALA A 191 -16.71 33.55 -8.06
N ASP A 192 -16.79 34.76 -7.52
CA ASP A 192 -16.37 35.96 -8.25
C ASP A 192 -14.85 35.90 -8.50
N ALA A 193 -14.44 35.54 -9.71
CA ALA A 193 -13.05 35.56 -10.11
C ALA A 193 -12.64 37.02 -10.30
N LYS A 194 -12.03 37.63 -9.28
CA LYS A 194 -11.46 38.99 -9.38
C LYS A 194 -10.39 39.15 -10.48
N SER A 195 -9.98 38.08 -11.16
CA SER A 195 -8.97 38.10 -12.22
C SER A 195 -9.03 36.83 -13.09
N ASP A 196 -9.00 37.02 -14.41
CA ASP A 196 -8.90 35.94 -15.42
C ASP A 196 -7.47 35.44 -15.66
N THR A 197 -6.48 35.99 -14.94
CA THR A 197 -5.09 35.53 -15.01
C THR A 197 -4.56 35.10 -13.65
N TYR A 198 -3.63 34.14 -13.64
CA TYR A 198 -2.93 33.78 -12.40
C TYR A 198 -2.12 34.96 -11.84
N ALA A 199 -1.51 35.79 -12.69
CA ALA A 199 -0.74 36.95 -12.25
C ALA A 199 -1.61 37.97 -11.49
N GLY A 200 -2.84 38.21 -11.95
CA GLY A 200 -3.78 39.08 -11.23
C GLY A 200 -4.26 38.44 -9.91
N TRP A 201 -4.58 37.13 -9.91
CA TRP A 201 -4.98 36.43 -8.68
C TRP A 201 -3.86 36.40 -7.62
N ALA A 202 -2.62 36.17 -8.07
CA ALA A 202 -1.45 36.09 -7.18
C ALA A 202 -1.21 37.42 -6.44
N LYS A 203 -1.53 38.56 -7.07
CA LYS A 203 -1.41 39.90 -6.50
C LYS A 203 -2.45 40.23 -5.42
N LEU A 204 -3.55 39.48 -5.31
CA LEU A 204 -4.54 39.69 -4.25
C LEU A 204 -3.90 39.45 -2.87
N SER A 205 -4.20 40.32 -1.92
CA SER A 205 -3.81 40.17 -0.53
C SER A 205 -4.45 38.93 0.11
N LYS A 206 -3.92 38.49 1.26
CA LYS A 206 -4.48 37.38 2.03
C LYS A 206 -5.94 37.66 2.44
N ASP A 207 -6.24 38.90 2.81
CA ASP A 207 -7.58 39.30 3.24
C ASP A 207 -8.56 39.32 2.06
N GLU A 208 -8.15 39.84 0.90
CA GLU A 208 -8.98 39.75 -0.31
C GLU A 208 -9.27 38.31 -0.73
N LYS A 209 -8.26 37.42 -0.64
CA LYS A 209 -8.43 35.99 -0.88
C LYS A 209 -9.38 35.36 0.16
N ASN A 210 -9.33 35.78 1.42
CA ASN A 210 -10.23 35.28 2.47
C ASN A 210 -11.67 35.79 2.31
N GLU A 211 -11.88 37.04 1.90
CA GLU A 211 -13.22 37.55 1.60
C GLU A 211 -13.82 36.85 0.38
N LEU A 212 -13.02 36.57 -0.64
CA LEU A 212 -13.47 35.75 -1.78
C LEU A 212 -13.89 34.34 -1.37
N LYS A 213 -13.16 33.69 -0.45
CA LYS A 213 -13.55 32.36 0.05
C LYS A 213 -14.96 32.33 0.65
N LYS A 214 -15.36 33.42 1.29
CA LYS A 214 -16.70 33.55 1.89
C LYS A 214 -17.82 33.73 0.87
N THR A 215 -17.51 34.01 -0.40
CA THR A 215 -18.52 34.15 -1.46
C THR A 215 -18.70 32.88 -2.29
N TRP A 216 -17.86 31.86 -2.10
CA TRP A 216 -17.94 30.62 -2.87
C TRP A 216 -19.26 29.91 -2.61
N ARG A 217 -19.99 29.58 -3.68
CA ARG A 217 -21.30 28.95 -3.62
C ARG A 217 -21.41 27.89 -4.70
N VAL A 218 -22.02 26.76 -4.32
CA VAL A 218 -22.39 25.68 -5.24
C VAL A 218 -23.89 25.59 -5.29
N PHE A 219 -24.46 25.87 -6.45
CA PHE A 219 -25.87 25.80 -6.77
C PHE A 219 -26.20 24.47 -7.43
N TYR A 220 -27.33 23.89 -7.03
CA TYR A 220 -27.74 22.55 -7.46
C TYR A 220 -29.22 22.52 -7.86
N ASP A 221 -29.60 21.51 -8.63
CA ASP A 221 -30.92 21.34 -9.24
C ASP A 221 -31.90 20.49 -8.42
N ALA A 222 -31.73 20.42 -7.09
CA ALA A 222 -32.63 19.69 -6.21
C ALA A 222 -33.49 20.62 -5.33
N ASP A 223 -34.73 20.22 -5.07
CA ASP A 223 -35.67 20.97 -4.21
C ASP A 223 -35.45 20.73 -2.70
N VAL A 224 -34.44 19.93 -2.34
CA VAL A 224 -34.11 19.61 -0.95
C VAL A 224 -33.08 20.60 -0.40
N LYS A 225 -33.48 21.39 0.60
CA LYS A 225 -32.56 22.29 1.31
C LYS A 225 -31.55 21.49 2.15
N LEU A 226 -30.27 21.57 1.78
CA LEU A 226 -29.14 21.09 2.57
C LEU A 226 -28.94 21.90 3.86
N ARG A 227 -28.16 21.35 4.80
CA ARG A 227 -27.84 21.92 6.12
C ARG A 227 -26.35 21.76 6.40
N MET A 228 -25.84 22.54 7.35
CA MET A 228 -24.46 22.41 7.82
C MET A 228 -24.18 20.96 8.23
N ASP A 229 -23.00 20.45 7.87
CA ASP A 229 -22.52 19.09 8.08
C ASP A 229 -23.35 17.99 7.37
N ASP A 230 -24.16 18.33 6.35
CA ASP A 230 -24.54 17.34 5.34
C ASP A 230 -23.28 16.94 4.52
N VAL A 231 -23.20 15.67 4.12
CA VAL A 231 -22.18 15.18 3.19
C VAL A 231 -22.66 15.46 1.77
N VAL A 232 -21.78 15.99 0.93
CA VAL A 232 -22.01 16.07 -0.51
C VAL A 232 -20.85 15.40 -1.25
N ILE A 233 -21.19 14.61 -2.25
CA ILE A 233 -20.22 13.93 -3.12
C ILE A 233 -20.51 14.39 -4.55
N PHE A 234 -19.48 14.92 -5.21
CA PHE A 234 -19.51 15.29 -6.61
C PHE A 234 -18.80 14.24 -7.44
N GLU A 235 -19.36 13.95 -8.62
CA GLU A 235 -18.77 13.05 -9.60
C GLU A 235 -18.89 13.64 -11.01
N GLN A 236 -17.80 13.56 -11.76
CA GLN A 236 -17.77 13.95 -13.16
C GLN A 236 -16.81 13.06 -13.93
N THR A 237 -17.24 12.64 -15.11
CA THR A 237 -16.42 11.88 -16.06
C THR A 237 -16.19 12.71 -17.30
N MET A 238 -14.96 12.74 -17.80
CA MET A 238 -14.55 13.52 -18.96
C MET A 238 -13.62 12.69 -19.84
N ILE A 239 -13.88 12.63 -21.16
CA ILE A 239 -12.93 12.04 -22.12
C ILE A 239 -11.71 12.94 -22.29
N TRP A 240 -11.93 14.24 -22.48
CA TRP A 240 -10.87 15.23 -22.56
C TRP A 240 -11.32 16.50 -21.83
N PRO A 241 -10.63 16.92 -20.76
CA PRO A 241 -11.05 18.09 -19.99
C PRO A 241 -11.03 19.39 -20.81
N ASP A 242 -12.03 20.25 -20.60
CA ASP A 242 -11.96 21.64 -21.07
C ASP A 242 -11.18 22.47 -20.03
N CYS A 243 -9.96 22.88 -20.39
CA CYS A 243 -9.11 23.67 -19.51
C CYS A 243 -9.74 24.98 -19.02
N GLU A 244 -10.67 25.57 -19.80
CA GLU A 244 -11.36 26.79 -19.43
C GLU A 244 -12.31 26.60 -18.23
N LEU A 245 -12.63 25.37 -17.87
CA LEU A 245 -13.45 25.06 -16.68
C LEU A 245 -12.66 25.03 -15.38
N PHE A 246 -11.32 25.09 -15.39
CA PHE A 246 -10.48 25.01 -14.19
C PHE A 246 -9.87 26.35 -13.79
N HIS A 247 -9.42 26.54 -12.55
CA HIS A 247 -8.86 27.82 -12.11
C HIS A 247 -7.67 28.27 -12.98
N VAL A 248 -7.53 29.57 -13.23
CA VAL A 248 -6.45 30.17 -14.05
C VAL A 248 -5.00 29.86 -13.56
N ARG A 249 -4.86 29.25 -12.38
CA ARG A 249 -3.60 28.79 -11.79
C ARG A 249 -3.27 27.35 -12.20
N THR A 250 -4.31 26.53 -12.43
CA THR A 250 -4.18 25.17 -12.93
C THR A 250 -4.18 25.12 -14.46
N ARG A 251 -4.58 26.18 -15.18
CA ARG A 251 -4.59 26.18 -16.66
C ARG A 251 -3.21 26.16 -17.31
N GLY A 252 -2.14 26.57 -16.62
CA GLY A 252 -0.79 26.61 -17.20
C GLY A 252 -0.69 27.44 -18.49
N LYS A 253 0.35 27.22 -19.30
CA LYS A 253 0.51 27.81 -20.64
C LYS A 253 0.07 26.87 -21.79
N GLU A 254 -0.18 25.58 -21.52
CA GLU A 254 -0.57 24.55 -22.52
C GLU A 254 -1.55 23.50 -21.92
N GLN A 255 -2.25 22.78 -22.83
CA GLN A 255 -3.66 22.37 -22.79
C GLN A 255 -4.10 21.16 -21.94
N ILE A 256 -3.22 20.31 -21.41
CA ILE A 256 -3.47 19.23 -20.42
C ILE A 256 -2.16 18.44 -20.35
N ASP A 257 -1.66 18.15 -19.14
CA ASP A 257 -0.50 17.27 -18.99
C ASP A 257 -0.95 15.80 -18.94
N PHE A 258 -0.53 15.04 -19.95
CA PHE A 258 -0.96 13.68 -20.25
C PHE A 258 0.15 12.65 -20.01
N ALA A 259 -0.19 11.36 -19.89
CA ALA A 259 0.80 10.30 -19.68
C ALA A 259 1.73 10.08 -20.88
N TRP A 260 1.26 10.39 -22.09
CA TRP A 260 2.05 10.32 -23.31
C TRP A 260 2.53 11.72 -23.71
N SER A 261 3.84 11.90 -23.77
CA SER A 261 4.42 13.12 -24.34
C SER A 261 4.26 13.09 -25.85
N VAL A 262 3.72 14.17 -26.42
CA VAL A 262 3.71 14.37 -27.86
C VAL A 262 5.00 15.07 -28.25
N THR A 263 5.89 14.38 -28.97
CA THR A 263 7.11 14.99 -29.50
C THR A 263 6.84 15.58 -30.87
N ARG A 264 5.97 15.02 -31.72
CA ARG A 264 5.53 15.61 -32.99
C ARG A 264 4.04 15.48 -33.20
N GLY A 265 3.43 16.43 -33.92
CA GLY A 265 2.00 16.45 -34.17
C GLY A 265 1.19 16.87 -32.95
N SER A 266 -0.01 16.31 -32.79
CA SER A 266 -0.88 16.52 -31.62
C SER A 266 -1.60 15.23 -31.24
N ALA A 267 -2.05 15.12 -29.99
CA ALA A 267 -2.84 13.98 -29.54
C ALA A 267 -3.87 14.39 -28.49
N ARG A 268 -5.03 13.73 -28.51
CA ARG A 268 -6.08 13.86 -27.50
C ARG A 268 -6.90 12.57 -27.40
N GLN A 269 -7.56 12.34 -26.27
CA GLN A 269 -8.55 11.28 -26.16
C GLN A 269 -9.88 11.72 -26.81
N ILE A 270 -10.56 10.77 -27.42
CA ILE A 270 -11.93 10.91 -27.96
C ILE A 270 -12.77 9.70 -27.53
N ASP A 271 -14.09 9.79 -27.66
CA ASP A 271 -14.96 8.62 -27.46
C ASP A 271 -14.57 7.48 -28.41
N ALA A 272 -14.64 6.25 -27.91
CA ALA A 272 -14.39 5.07 -28.72
C ALA A 272 -15.40 5.00 -29.90
N PRO A 273 -14.94 4.77 -31.13
CA PRO A 273 -15.83 4.53 -32.27
C PRO A 273 -16.73 3.31 -32.06
N THR A 274 -17.90 3.29 -32.71
CA THR A 274 -18.84 2.15 -32.59
C THR A 274 -18.41 0.90 -33.36
N ASP A 275 -17.34 0.96 -34.16
CA ASP A 275 -16.84 -0.11 -35.03
C ASP A 275 -15.61 -0.86 -34.45
N THR A 276 -15.38 -0.78 -33.13
CA THR A 276 -14.31 -1.51 -32.45
C THR A 276 -14.58 -3.02 -32.42
N PRO A 277 -13.60 -3.89 -32.76
CA PRO A 277 -13.74 -5.35 -32.64
C PRO A 277 -13.96 -5.82 -31.20
N ASP A 278 -14.70 -6.92 -31.00
CA ASP A 278 -14.91 -7.50 -29.67
C ASP A 278 -13.59 -7.97 -29.02
N GLU A 279 -12.67 -8.51 -29.82
CA GLU A 279 -11.35 -8.99 -29.35
C GLU A 279 -10.43 -7.86 -28.91
N MET A 280 -10.76 -6.63 -29.29
CA MET A 280 -10.07 -5.46 -28.80
C MET A 280 -10.30 -5.30 -27.31
N GLU A 281 -11.48 -5.67 -26.77
CA GLU A 281 -11.93 -5.27 -25.43
C GLU A 281 -11.81 -3.74 -25.27
N ALA A 282 -12.34 -3.01 -26.26
CA ALA A 282 -12.20 -1.56 -26.33
C ALA A 282 -12.86 -0.86 -25.13
N GLY A 283 -12.18 0.18 -24.67
CA GLY A 283 -12.64 1.04 -23.60
C GLY A 283 -13.76 1.99 -23.99
N LYS A 284 -14.01 3.00 -23.16
CA LYS A 284 -14.92 4.10 -23.53
C LYS A 284 -14.23 5.19 -24.35
N GLY A 285 -12.90 5.21 -24.36
CA GLY A 285 -12.10 6.20 -25.09
C GLY A 285 -11.03 5.54 -25.95
N VAL A 286 -10.53 6.30 -26.94
CA VAL A 286 -9.34 5.96 -27.73
C VAL A 286 -8.47 7.20 -27.88
N LEU A 287 -7.19 7.04 -28.21
CA LEU A 287 -6.32 8.16 -28.55
C LEU A 287 -6.44 8.52 -30.03
N LEU A 288 -6.76 9.78 -30.31
CA LEU A 288 -6.65 10.41 -31.63
C LEU A 288 -5.31 11.14 -31.71
N ALA A 289 -4.41 10.64 -32.55
CA ALA A 289 -3.11 11.23 -32.83
C ALA A 289 -3.09 11.83 -34.24
N THR A 290 -2.87 13.14 -34.34
CA THR A 290 -2.90 13.88 -35.61
C THR A 290 -1.48 14.25 -36.05
N PRO A 291 -1.07 13.85 -37.27
CA PRO A 291 0.22 14.23 -37.84
C PRO A 291 0.43 15.74 -37.95
N ASP A 292 1.68 16.18 -37.87
CA ASP A 292 2.08 17.53 -38.25
C ASP A 292 2.08 17.73 -39.78
N ASP A 293 2.43 18.92 -40.25
CA ASP A 293 2.51 19.26 -41.69
C ASP A 293 3.48 18.34 -42.47
N GLY A 294 4.42 17.70 -41.79
CA GLY A 294 5.33 16.70 -42.36
C GLY A 294 4.73 15.29 -42.44
N GLY A 295 3.47 15.11 -42.06
CA GLY A 295 2.78 13.82 -42.04
C GLY A 295 3.28 12.89 -40.95
N VAL A 296 3.81 13.43 -39.83
CA VAL A 296 4.31 12.63 -38.71
C VAL A 296 3.64 13.01 -37.39
N VAL A 297 3.20 12.02 -36.61
CA VAL A 297 2.91 12.17 -35.18
C VAL A 297 3.80 11.20 -34.40
N GLU A 298 4.33 11.65 -33.28
CA GLU A 298 5.20 10.83 -32.43
C GLU A 298 4.83 11.01 -30.96
N LEU A 299 4.65 9.88 -30.28
CA LEU A 299 4.23 9.77 -28.89
C LEU A 299 5.30 9.02 -28.10
N TRP A 300 5.57 9.46 -26.89
CA TRP A 300 6.57 8.87 -26.00
C TRP A 300 5.97 8.60 -24.61
N ASN A 301 6.17 7.39 -24.09
CA ASN A 301 5.71 6.95 -22.78
C ASN A 301 6.89 6.72 -21.83
N LYS A 302 7.01 7.56 -20.79
CA LYS A 302 8.13 7.55 -19.84
C LYS A 302 8.16 6.27 -18.98
N GLN A 303 9.21 5.44 -19.10
CA GLN A 303 9.24 4.12 -18.43
C GLN A 303 10.58 3.75 -17.80
N PHE A 304 11.68 3.91 -18.53
CA PHE A 304 12.95 3.24 -18.23
C PHE A 304 14.06 4.22 -17.86
N GLY A 305 14.97 3.77 -16.99
CA GLY A 305 16.14 4.54 -16.59
C GLY A 305 17.40 3.68 -16.52
N ALA A 306 18.55 4.26 -16.82
CA ALA A 306 19.84 3.57 -16.65
C ALA A 306 20.07 3.13 -15.19
N THR A 307 20.75 2.00 -14.99
CA THR A 307 20.86 1.35 -13.66
C THR A 307 21.64 2.17 -12.63
N GLY A 308 22.58 3.01 -13.07
CA GLY A 308 23.41 3.83 -12.20
C GLY A 308 22.80 5.19 -11.83
N ARG A 309 21.57 5.51 -12.27
CA ARG A 309 20.95 6.79 -11.94
C ARG A 309 20.58 6.88 -10.46
N PRO A 310 20.76 8.03 -9.79
CA PRO A 310 20.33 8.22 -8.41
C PRO A 310 18.83 8.02 -8.22
N ASP A 311 18.04 8.28 -9.25
CA ASP A 311 16.58 8.17 -9.30
C ASP A 311 16.11 6.90 -10.04
N ALA A 312 17.00 5.92 -10.30
CA ALA A 312 16.66 4.68 -11.00
C ALA A 312 15.52 3.90 -10.32
N PHE A 313 15.33 4.05 -9.00
CA PHE A 313 14.22 3.43 -8.26
C PHE A 313 12.84 3.99 -8.63
N TYR A 314 12.77 5.14 -9.33
CA TYR A 314 11.54 5.69 -9.89
C TYR A 314 11.26 5.21 -11.32
N TYR A 315 12.18 4.50 -11.96
CA TYR A 315 12.00 3.96 -13.30
C TYR A 315 12.15 2.45 -13.23
N GLY A 316 11.66 1.74 -14.25
CA GLY A 316 11.99 0.34 -14.39
C GLY A 316 13.00 0.12 -15.50
N MET A 317 13.09 -1.13 -15.92
CA MET A 317 13.98 -1.60 -16.96
C MET A 317 13.37 -2.85 -17.57
N LEU A 318 13.72 -3.12 -18.82
CA LEU A 318 13.47 -4.42 -19.42
C LEU A 318 14.45 -5.42 -18.81
N ASP A 319 13.95 -6.58 -18.40
CA ASP A 319 14.78 -7.64 -17.85
C ASP A 319 15.65 -8.25 -18.95
N GLU A 320 16.98 -8.14 -18.78
CA GLU A 320 17.94 -8.63 -19.77
C GLU A 320 17.69 -10.09 -20.11
N GLY A 321 17.59 -10.37 -21.41
CA GLY A 321 17.39 -11.72 -21.92
C GLY A 321 15.95 -12.22 -21.89
N ASN A 322 15.02 -11.54 -21.22
CA ASN A 322 13.61 -11.89 -21.28
C ASN A 322 13.00 -11.48 -22.62
N THR A 323 11.99 -12.22 -23.04
CA THR A 323 11.22 -11.93 -24.25
C THR A 323 10.07 -11.00 -23.90
N TYR A 324 9.87 -9.96 -24.71
CA TYR A 324 8.79 -8.99 -24.54
C TYR A 324 7.99 -8.85 -25.82
N ARG A 325 6.71 -8.50 -25.67
CA ARG A 325 5.84 -8.10 -26.79
C ARG A 325 5.44 -6.64 -26.63
N PHE A 326 5.58 -5.88 -27.71
CA PHE A 326 5.04 -4.52 -27.83
C PHE A 326 3.97 -4.51 -28.91
N GLU A 327 2.72 -4.23 -28.52
CA GLU A 327 1.56 -4.23 -29.41
C GLU A 327 0.58 -3.08 -29.14
N ALA A 328 -0.29 -2.81 -30.12
CA ALA A 328 -1.45 -1.93 -29.98
C ALA A 328 -2.55 -2.32 -30.98
N TRP A 329 -3.77 -1.87 -30.71
CA TRP A 329 -4.81 -1.76 -31.72
C TRP A 329 -4.73 -0.40 -32.39
N ALA A 330 -4.75 -0.38 -33.72
CA ALA A 330 -4.58 0.83 -34.49
C ALA A 330 -5.47 0.87 -35.73
N LYS A 331 -5.89 2.07 -36.13
CA LYS A 331 -6.64 2.36 -37.35
C LYS A 331 -6.32 3.76 -37.87
N VAL A 332 -6.33 3.96 -39.18
CA VAL A 332 -6.23 5.28 -39.81
C VAL A 332 -7.61 5.86 -40.06
N GLN A 333 -7.83 7.13 -39.70
CA GLN A 333 -8.98 7.93 -40.10
C GLN A 333 -8.66 8.80 -41.31
N ASP A 334 -9.70 9.13 -42.08
CA ASP A 334 -9.68 10.11 -43.18
C ASP A 334 -8.79 9.81 -44.40
N THR A 335 -8.06 8.69 -44.41
CA THR A 335 -7.24 8.24 -45.55
C THR A 335 -7.13 6.72 -45.60
N ASP A 336 -6.70 6.18 -46.75
CA ASP A 336 -6.68 4.73 -46.97
C ASP A 336 -5.43 4.01 -46.45
N THR A 337 -4.30 4.71 -46.20
CA THR A 337 -3.06 4.05 -45.75
C THR A 337 -2.16 4.95 -44.90
N GLY A 338 -1.42 4.31 -43.98
CA GLY A 338 -0.35 4.93 -43.21
C GLY A 338 0.64 3.88 -42.68
N ARG A 339 1.65 4.32 -41.94
CA ARG A 339 2.66 3.42 -41.35
C ARG A 339 2.89 3.76 -39.88
N LEU A 340 2.63 2.80 -38.99
CA LEU A 340 2.90 2.89 -37.56
C LEU A 340 4.19 2.15 -37.24
N ILE A 341 5.05 2.78 -36.45
CA ILE A 341 6.37 2.28 -36.06
C ILE A 341 6.39 2.24 -34.55
N PHE A 342 6.75 1.07 -34.02
CA PHE A 342 7.01 0.88 -32.60
C PHE A 342 8.50 0.95 -32.37
N GLY A 343 8.91 1.62 -31.30
CA GLY A 343 10.31 1.71 -30.94
C GLY A 343 10.53 2.16 -29.50
N PHE A 344 11.77 2.50 -29.19
CA PHE A 344 12.18 3.00 -27.88
C PHE A 344 13.18 4.13 -28.06
N GLY A 345 13.24 5.04 -27.08
CA GLY A 345 14.22 6.13 -27.11
C GLY A 345 14.01 7.13 -25.97
N GLU A 346 14.81 8.19 -25.98
CA GLU A 346 14.60 9.34 -25.10
C GLU A 346 13.42 10.21 -25.56
N ASN A 347 12.97 11.14 -24.72
CA ASN A 347 11.90 12.09 -25.09
C ASN A 347 12.40 13.17 -26.07
N ARG A 348 12.66 12.80 -27.33
CA ARG A 348 13.18 13.64 -28.42
C ARG A 348 12.64 13.16 -29.76
N HIS A 349 12.69 14.00 -30.80
CA HIS A 349 12.16 13.66 -32.13
C HIS A 349 12.93 12.55 -32.88
N ASP A 350 14.15 12.24 -32.46
CA ASP A 350 15.01 11.19 -33.01
C ASP A 350 15.06 9.95 -32.10
N ALA A 351 14.05 9.77 -31.25
CA ALA A 351 14.00 8.72 -30.24
C ALA A 351 14.19 7.31 -30.82
N ILE A 352 13.42 6.98 -31.86
CA ILE A 352 13.45 5.64 -32.49
C ILE A 352 14.83 5.35 -33.08
N GLU A 353 15.45 6.35 -33.72
CA GLU A 353 16.79 6.23 -34.29
C GLU A 353 17.87 5.94 -33.23
N GLN A 354 17.71 6.49 -32.02
CA GLN A 354 18.61 6.22 -30.89
C GLN A 354 18.38 4.82 -30.27
N GLY A 355 17.15 4.30 -30.34
CA GLY A 355 16.79 3.00 -29.79
C GLY A 355 16.81 2.95 -28.26
N TYR A 356 16.59 1.76 -27.69
CA TYR A 356 16.68 1.53 -26.24
C TYR A 356 18.15 1.50 -25.82
N PHE A 357 18.66 2.61 -25.27
CA PHE A 357 20.07 2.76 -24.90
C PHE A 357 21.07 2.38 -26.02
N GLY A 358 20.78 2.74 -27.27
CA GLY A 358 21.59 2.37 -28.44
C GLY A 358 21.24 1.03 -29.07
N HIS A 359 20.37 0.23 -28.45
CA HIS A 359 19.86 -1.01 -29.03
C HIS A 359 18.64 -0.73 -29.90
N LYS A 360 18.74 -1.14 -31.16
CA LYS A 360 17.67 -0.96 -32.15
C LYS A 360 16.56 -2.01 -31.92
N LEU A 361 15.56 -1.62 -31.14
CA LEU A 361 14.35 -2.40 -30.88
C LEU A 361 13.19 -1.69 -31.58
N GLU A 362 12.90 -2.03 -32.83
CA GLU A 362 11.83 -1.40 -33.60
C GLU A 362 11.18 -2.37 -34.60
N ASP A 363 9.92 -2.10 -34.95
CA ASP A 363 9.25 -2.71 -36.10
C ASP A 363 8.21 -1.75 -36.68
N ALA A 364 7.79 -1.98 -37.93
CA ALA A 364 6.89 -1.10 -38.66
C ALA A 364 5.75 -1.85 -39.35
N PHE A 365 4.55 -1.30 -39.21
CA PHE A 365 3.31 -1.91 -39.68
C PHE A 365 2.60 -0.97 -40.63
N LYS A 366 2.10 -1.52 -41.74
CA LYS A 366 1.17 -0.80 -42.62
C LYS A 366 -0.20 -0.83 -41.97
N LEU A 367 -0.87 0.32 -41.97
CA LEU A 367 -2.22 0.47 -41.48
C LEU A 367 -3.14 0.98 -42.59
N ASP A 368 -4.42 0.69 -42.45
CA ASP A 368 -5.51 1.20 -43.28
C ASP A 368 -6.68 1.69 -42.38
N ASN A 369 -7.87 1.83 -42.98
CA ASN A 369 -9.07 2.32 -42.30
C ASN A 369 -9.84 1.25 -41.49
N THR A 370 -9.22 0.09 -41.23
CA THR A 370 -9.76 -0.97 -40.36
C THR A 370 -8.94 -1.08 -39.07
N TRP A 371 -9.59 -1.55 -38.00
CA TRP A 371 -8.89 -1.84 -36.74
C TRP A 371 -7.99 -3.07 -36.90
N GLN A 372 -6.70 -2.89 -36.61
CA GLN A 372 -5.69 -3.93 -36.73
C GLN A 372 -4.91 -4.06 -35.42
N ARG A 373 -4.78 -5.30 -34.92
CA ARG A 373 -3.84 -5.63 -33.84
C ARG A 373 -2.45 -5.78 -34.45
N VAL A 374 -1.57 -4.83 -34.19
CA VAL A 374 -0.19 -4.83 -34.69
C VAL A 374 0.80 -4.90 -33.53
N GLY A 375 1.93 -5.58 -33.74
CA GLY A 375 2.94 -5.75 -32.70
C GLY A 375 4.02 -6.74 -33.05
N TYR A 376 5.11 -6.67 -32.31
CA TYR A 376 6.29 -7.52 -32.50
C TYR A 376 6.83 -8.00 -31.15
N THR A 377 7.59 -9.09 -31.24
CA THR A 377 8.28 -9.69 -30.11
C THR A 377 9.77 -9.42 -30.23
N PHE A 378 10.43 -9.13 -29.11
CA PHE A 378 11.88 -8.90 -29.07
C PHE A 378 12.48 -9.46 -27.78
N LYS A 379 13.79 -9.72 -27.82
CA LYS A 379 14.58 -10.09 -26.64
C LYS A 379 15.20 -8.83 -26.04
N ALA A 380 14.95 -8.58 -24.77
CA ALA A 380 15.45 -7.38 -24.09
C ALA A 380 16.97 -7.41 -23.97
N PRO A 381 17.68 -6.33 -24.38
CA PRO A 381 19.12 -6.20 -24.17
C PRO A 381 19.44 -5.81 -22.72
N SER A 382 20.72 -5.81 -22.37
CA SER A 382 21.16 -5.28 -21.08
C SER A 382 20.90 -3.78 -20.96
N THR A 383 20.51 -3.33 -19.77
CA THR A 383 20.36 -1.90 -19.47
C THR A 383 21.67 -1.35 -18.92
N PRO A 384 22.27 -0.31 -19.53
CA PRO A 384 23.58 0.19 -19.10
C PRO A 384 23.53 0.93 -17.76
N THR A 385 24.70 1.08 -17.13
CA THR A 385 24.86 1.89 -15.91
C THR A 385 24.70 3.38 -16.15
N GLN A 386 25.10 3.87 -17.32
CA GLN A 386 25.02 5.28 -17.69
C GLN A 386 23.93 5.49 -18.75
N GLY A 387 23.19 6.60 -18.64
CA GLY A 387 22.16 6.96 -19.61
C GLY A 387 21.06 7.86 -19.04
N GLY A 388 20.21 8.33 -19.95
CA GLY A 388 19.05 9.16 -19.65
C GLY A 388 17.83 8.38 -19.17
N ILE A 389 16.67 8.94 -19.47
CA ILE A 389 15.35 8.33 -19.26
C ILE A 389 14.84 7.94 -20.65
N TYR A 390 14.46 6.69 -20.79
CA TYR A 390 13.97 6.10 -22.03
C TYR A 390 12.49 5.70 -21.86
N GLY A 391 11.83 5.45 -22.98
CA GLY A 391 10.42 5.11 -23.01
C GLY A 391 10.04 4.40 -24.29
N ALA A 392 8.86 3.78 -24.28
CA ALA A 392 8.22 3.28 -25.48
C ALA A 392 7.84 4.46 -26.39
N VAL A 393 8.08 4.31 -27.69
CA VAL A 393 7.80 5.30 -28.73
C VAL A 393 6.81 4.70 -29.73
N LEU A 394 5.79 5.47 -30.06
CA LEU A 394 4.89 5.22 -31.19
C LEU A 394 5.06 6.35 -32.19
N ARG A 395 5.54 6.05 -33.40
CA ARG A 395 5.63 7.02 -34.50
C ARG A 395 4.73 6.59 -35.64
N TYR A 396 3.86 7.48 -36.07
CA TYR A 396 3.04 7.26 -37.24
C TYR A 396 3.40 8.23 -38.36
N VAL A 397 3.48 7.70 -39.58
CA VAL A 397 3.76 8.43 -40.81
C VAL A 397 2.60 8.23 -41.78
N GLY A 398 1.87 9.30 -42.07
CA GLY A 398 0.68 9.28 -42.91
C GLY A 398 -0.01 10.64 -42.97
N LYS A 399 -1.03 10.76 -43.84
CA LYS A 399 -1.79 12.01 -44.01
C LYS A 399 -3.06 12.08 -43.16
N GLY A 400 -3.65 10.93 -42.83
CA GLY A 400 -4.82 10.83 -41.97
C GLY A 400 -4.46 10.75 -40.49
N ALA A 401 -5.44 10.98 -39.61
CA ALA A 401 -5.25 10.79 -38.18
C ALA A 401 -5.13 9.31 -37.81
N LEU A 402 -4.42 9.01 -36.73
CA LEU A 402 -4.28 7.67 -36.18
C LEU A 402 -5.18 7.53 -34.95
N LEU A 403 -5.98 6.48 -34.92
CA LEU A 403 -6.63 6.00 -33.71
C LEU A 403 -5.79 4.88 -33.09
N LEU A 404 -5.57 4.96 -31.77
CA LEU A 404 -4.84 3.98 -30.99
C LEU A 404 -5.65 3.57 -29.76
N ASP A 405 -5.56 2.30 -29.42
CA ASP A 405 -6.03 1.77 -28.15
C ASP A 405 -5.25 0.53 -27.71
N ASN A 406 -5.45 0.14 -26.45
CA ASN A 406 -4.95 -1.10 -25.85
C ASN A 406 -3.47 -1.35 -26.15
N VAL A 407 -2.66 -0.31 -25.91
CA VAL A 407 -1.21 -0.35 -26.11
C VAL A 407 -0.57 -1.17 -24.99
N LYS A 408 0.11 -2.27 -25.34
CA LYS A 408 0.68 -3.20 -24.36
C LYS A 408 2.17 -3.41 -24.58
N LEU A 409 2.92 -3.36 -23.48
CA LEU A 409 4.30 -3.82 -23.40
C LEU A 409 4.39 -4.75 -22.20
N PHE A 410 4.65 -6.03 -22.44
CA PHE A 410 4.62 -7.05 -21.39
C PHE A 410 5.62 -8.18 -21.67
N PRO A 411 6.14 -8.84 -20.61
CA PRO A 411 7.00 -10.00 -20.76
C PRO A 411 6.19 -11.21 -21.25
N ILE A 412 6.84 -12.06 -22.04
CA ILE A 412 6.34 -13.37 -22.45
C ILE A 412 7.13 -14.41 -21.64
N GLU A 413 6.46 -15.05 -20.68
CA GLU A 413 7.04 -16.12 -19.86
C GLU A 413 6.73 -17.51 -20.45
N ASP A 414 5.56 -17.63 -21.10
CA ASP A 414 5.11 -18.80 -21.85
C ASP A 414 4.46 -18.38 -23.19
N GLU A 415 4.49 -19.22 -24.22
CA GLU A 415 3.89 -18.89 -25.53
C GLU A 415 2.40 -18.54 -25.43
N SER A 416 1.68 -19.16 -24.48
CA SER A 416 0.26 -18.85 -24.23
C SER A 416 0.02 -17.44 -23.67
N ASP A 417 1.05 -16.74 -23.19
CA ASP A 417 0.93 -15.38 -22.65
C ASP A 417 0.60 -14.34 -23.73
N ILE A 418 0.95 -14.60 -25.00
CA ILE A 418 0.78 -13.65 -26.11
C ILE A 418 -0.67 -13.20 -26.27
N ASP A 419 -1.62 -14.11 -26.07
CA ASP A 419 -3.05 -13.84 -26.23
C ASP A 419 -3.77 -13.61 -24.89
N LYS A 420 -3.05 -13.61 -23.76
CA LYS A 420 -3.67 -13.31 -22.46
C LYS A 420 -3.92 -11.81 -22.32
N PRO A 421 -5.06 -11.40 -21.76
CA PRO A 421 -5.31 -9.99 -21.47
C PRO A 421 -4.39 -9.43 -20.38
N PHE A 422 -3.87 -10.32 -19.51
CA PHE A 422 -3.02 -9.99 -18.38
C PHE A 422 -2.00 -11.12 -18.12
N VAL A 423 -0.73 -10.73 -17.93
CA VAL A 423 0.38 -11.65 -17.60
C VAL A 423 0.92 -11.29 -16.22
N ILE A 424 0.99 -12.30 -15.34
CA ILE A 424 1.56 -12.13 -14.00
C ILE A 424 3.08 -12.14 -14.10
N TYR A 425 3.71 -11.04 -13.68
CA TYR A 425 5.16 -10.95 -13.64
C TYR A 425 5.76 -11.91 -12.59
N LYS A 426 6.44 -12.96 -13.07
CA LYS A 426 6.88 -14.10 -12.26
C LYS A 426 7.88 -13.77 -11.16
N PRO A 427 8.92 -12.93 -11.37
CA PRO A 427 9.89 -12.64 -10.32
C PRO A 427 9.27 -12.07 -9.03
N LEU A 428 8.29 -11.16 -9.15
CA LEU A 428 7.58 -10.63 -7.99
C LEU A 428 6.58 -11.64 -7.41
N PHE A 429 5.87 -12.36 -8.28
CA PHE A 429 4.94 -13.39 -7.85
C PHE A 429 5.63 -14.47 -6.99
N ASP A 430 6.77 -14.98 -7.45
CA ASP A 430 7.50 -16.06 -6.79
C ASP A 430 8.05 -15.61 -5.44
N GLU A 431 8.62 -14.40 -5.34
CA GLU A 431 9.10 -13.86 -4.06
C GLU A 431 7.95 -13.68 -3.05
N MET A 432 6.79 -13.17 -3.51
CA MET A 432 5.59 -13.07 -2.67
C MET A 432 5.15 -14.45 -2.18
N VAL A 433 5.01 -15.45 -3.06
CA VAL A 433 4.60 -16.82 -2.68
C VAL A 433 5.65 -17.48 -1.77
N ASN A 434 6.93 -17.27 -2.02
CA ASN A 434 8.02 -17.82 -1.21
C ASN A 434 8.06 -17.26 0.23
N SER A 435 7.46 -16.09 0.46
CA SER A 435 7.29 -15.49 1.79
C SER A 435 6.12 -16.09 2.59
N GLN A 436 5.24 -16.85 1.94
CA GLN A 436 4.04 -17.45 2.53
C GLN A 436 4.31 -18.91 2.99
N PRO A 437 3.42 -19.50 3.80
CA PRO A 437 3.49 -20.92 4.11
C PRO A 437 3.46 -21.77 2.83
N THR A 438 4.30 -22.82 2.78
CA THR A 438 4.35 -23.75 1.63
C THR A 438 3.13 -24.67 1.57
N SER A 439 2.42 -24.83 2.69
CA SER A 439 1.19 -25.60 2.82
C SER A 439 0.24 -24.91 3.82
N GLY A 440 -1.04 -25.26 3.76
CA GLY A 440 -2.08 -24.63 4.58
C GLY A 440 -2.53 -23.27 4.05
N ARG A 441 -3.10 -22.45 4.94
CA ARG A 441 -3.57 -21.11 4.59
C ARG A 441 -2.40 -20.17 4.32
N LYS A 442 -2.65 -19.15 3.51
CA LYS A 442 -1.75 -18.00 3.27
C LYS A 442 -2.38 -16.72 3.80
N GLY A 443 -1.57 -15.69 4.01
CA GLY A 443 -2.04 -14.39 4.53
C GLY A 443 -2.93 -13.63 3.54
N ALA A 444 -3.35 -12.43 3.93
CA ALA A 444 -4.06 -11.53 3.03
C ALA A 444 -3.09 -10.77 2.11
N CYS A 445 -3.58 -10.36 0.94
CA CYS A 445 -2.93 -9.34 0.13
C CYS A 445 -3.84 -8.13 0.02
N ARG A 446 -3.43 -7.00 0.61
CA ARG A 446 -4.21 -5.77 0.64
C ARG A 446 -3.88 -4.91 -0.58
N PHE A 447 -4.87 -4.74 -1.46
CA PHE A 447 -4.76 -3.92 -2.66
C PHE A 447 -5.45 -2.58 -2.45
N TRP A 448 -4.64 -1.52 -2.45
CA TRP A 448 -5.11 -0.13 -2.33
C TRP A 448 -4.94 0.65 -3.63
N ALA A 449 -3.73 0.59 -4.18
CA ALA A 449 -3.32 1.41 -5.30
C ALA A 449 -4.17 1.09 -6.54
N GLY A 450 -4.94 2.08 -7.01
CA GLY A 450 -5.73 1.99 -8.24
C GLY A 450 -7.21 1.71 -8.02
N LEU A 451 -7.60 1.23 -6.82
CA LEU A 451 -8.96 0.78 -6.55
C LEU A 451 -9.87 1.84 -5.92
N THR A 452 -9.38 3.09 -5.77
CA THR A 452 -10.03 4.10 -4.92
C THR A 452 -10.58 5.33 -5.63
N GLU A 453 -10.33 5.53 -6.92
CA GLU A 453 -10.66 6.81 -7.57
C GLU A 453 -11.37 6.69 -8.94
N GLY A 454 -11.57 5.47 -9.46
CA GLY A 454 -12.29 5.20 -10.72
C GLY A 454 -13.70 4.63 -10.52
N ARG A 455 -14.53 4.64 -11.58
CA ARG A 455 -15.87 4.03 -11.57
C ARG A 455 -15.78 2.53 -11.34
N MET A 456 -16.70 1.95 -10.55
CA MET A 456 -16.64 0.52 -10.23
C MET A 456 -16.65 -0.37 -11.47
N GLU A 457 -17.43 0.00 -12.49
CA GLU A 457 -17.43 -0.65 -13.80
C GLU A 457 -16.02 -0.78 -14.41
N ALA A 458 -15.20 0.28 -14.32
CA ALA A 458 -13.83 0.32 -14.81
C ALA A 458 -12.84 -0.38 -13.85
N LEU A 459 -13.08 -0.28 -12.53
CA LEU A 459 -12.29 -1.02 -11.54
C LEU A 459 -12.47 -2.55 -11.66
N CYS A 460 -13.61 -3.00 -12.17
CA CYS A 460 -13.89 -4.39 -12.52
C CYS A 460 -13.46 -4.75 -13.95
N ASP A 461 -12.79 -3.84 -14.66
CA ASP A 461 -12.26 -4.07 -16.01
C ASP A 461 -10.75 -4.33 -16.01
N TRP A 462 -10.19 -4.72 -17.15
CA TRP A 462 -8.73 -4.81 -17.32
C TRP A 462 -8.06 -3.42 -17.33
N MET A 463 -8.81 -2.37 -17.63
CA MET A 463 -8.28 -1.00 -17.76
C MET A 463 -9.02 -0.06 -16.80
N PRO A 464 -8.30 0.64 -15.90
CA PRO A 464 -8.95 1.61 -15.04
C PRO A 464 -9.22 2.92 -15.78
N ASP A 465 -10.16 3.70 -15.25
CA ASP A 465 -10.33 5.11 -15.63
C ASP A 465 -8.99 5.90 -15.48
N ASN A 466 -8.92 7.06 -16.13
CA ASN A 466 -7.96 8.09 -15.78
C ASN A 466 -8.43 8.88 -14.54
N VAL A 467 -7.51 9.62 -13.92
CA VAL A 467 -7.78 10.63 -12.89
C VAL A 467 -7.40 12.02 -13.38
N ILE A 468 -8.19 13.01 -12.96
CA ILE A 468 -7.81 14.42 -13.08
C ILE A 468 -7.13 14.88 -11.80
N LEU A 469 -5.83 15.21 -11.90
CA LEU A 469 -5.06 15.81 -10.82
C LEU A 469 -4.89 17.30 -11.07
N LEU A 470 -5.41 18.11 -10.14
CA LEU A 470 -5.38 19.56 -10.22
C LEU A 470 -4.30 20.13 -9.31
N GLY A 471 -3.22 20.64 -9.92
CA GLY A 471 -2.07 21.24 -9.22
C GLY A 471 -1.69 22.60 -9.80
N SER A 472 -0.46 22.75 -10.27
CA SER A 472 -0.06 23.89 -11.13
C SER A 472 -0.49 23.73 -12.59
N SER A 473 -0.98 22.55 -12.96
CA SER A 473 -1.53 22.19 -14.26
C SER A 473 -2.76 21.29 -14.07
N VAL A 474 -3.63 21.21 -15.09
CA VAL A 474 -4.62 20.14 -15.26
C VAL A 474 -3.86 18.93 -15.79
N ARG A 475 -3.82 17.85 -15.01
CA ARG A 475 -3.12 16.63 -15.39
C ARG A 475 -4.11 15.49 -15.51
N MET A 476 -4.09 14.81 -16.64
CA MET A 476 -4.83 13.57 -16.85
C MET A 476 -3.84 12.41 -16.78
N ARG A 477 -3.94 11.63 -15.72
CA ARG A 477 -3.03 10.52 -15.44
C ARG A 477 -3.83 9.24 -15.31
N PRO A 478 -3.29 8.07 -15.69
CA PRO A 478 -3.95 6.82 -15.36
C PRO A 478 -4.05 6.71 -13.84
N HIS A 479 -5.14 6.12 -13.33
CA HIS A 479 -5.08 5.53 -11.99
C HIS A 479 -3.92 4.51 -11.96
N HIS A 480 -3.47 4.11 -10.76
CA HIS A 480 -2.59 2.95 -10.70
C HIS A 480 -3.24 1.81 -11.50
N LEU A 481 -2.48 1.20 -12.41
CA LEU A 481 -3.00 0.37 -13.48
C LEU A 481 -3.54 -1.01 -13.00
N THR A 482 -3.47 -1.27 -11.69
CA THR A 482 -4.03 -2.45 -11.03
C THR A 482 -5.53 -2.28 -10.87
N THR A 483 -6.28 -3.27 -11.34
CA THR A 483 -7.74 -3.36 -11.23
C THR A 483 -8.13 -4.61 -10.46
N ILE A 484 -9.41 -4.74 -10.09
CA ILE A 484 -9.94 -5.88 -9.35
C ILE A 484 -9.67 -7.21 -10.06
N PRO A 485 -9.96 -7.42 -11.36
CA PRO A 485 -9.63 -8.68 -12.04
C PRO A 485 -8.15 -9.03 -11.97
N LYS A 486 -7.25 -8.04 -12.11
CA LYS A 486 -5.79 -8.26 -12.08
C LYS A 486 -5.34 -8.70 -10.69
N ALA A 487 -5.78 -7.99 -9.66
CA ALA A 487 -5.50 -8.35 -8.26
C ALA A 487 -6.01 -9.76 -7.94
N LEU A 488 -7.25 -10.08 -8.31
CA LEU A 488 -7.83 -11.40 -8.06
C LEU A 488 -7.16 -12.51 -8.87
N THR A 489 -6.75 -12.25 -10.12
CA THR A 489 -5.99 -13.22 -10.93
C THR A 489 -4.62 -13.52 -10.32
N ILE A 490 -3.93 -12.50 -9.80
CA ILE A 490 -2.68 -12.70 -9.05
C ILE A 490 -2.92 -13.60 -7.84
N LEU A 491 -3.96 -13.32 -7.05
CA LEU A 491 -4.22 -14.06 -5.82
C LEU A 491 -4.75 -15.47 -6.07
N GLU A 492 -5.51 -15.68 -7.14
CA GLU A 492 -5.95 -17.01 -7.57
C GLU A 492 -4.76 -17.91 -7.84
N ALA A 493 -3.69 -17.37 -8.45
CA ALA A 493 -2.48 -18.13 -8.76
C ALA A 493 -1.67 -18.55 -7.52
N THR A 494 -1.89 -17.93 -6.34
CA THR A 494 -1.10 -18.20 -5.13
C THR A 494 -1.40 -19.56 -4.48
N GLY A 495 -2.44 -20.26 -4.91
CA GLY A 495 -2.84 -21.56 -4.38
C GLY A 495 -3.83 -22.28 -5.28
N ASP A 496 -4.02 -23.56 -5.02
CA ASP A 496 -4.87 -24.47 -5.78
C ASP A 496 -6.33 -24.55 -5.28
N SER A 497 -6.64 -23.93 -4.13
CA SER A 497 -7.96 -23.94 -3.53
C SER A 497 -8.26 -22.64 -2.77
N ALA A 498 -9.53 -22.42 -2.46
CA ALA A 498 -9.98 -21.31 -1.62
C ALA A 498 -9.22 -21.21 -0.28
N GLN A 499 -8.83 -22.34 0.30
CA GLN A 499 -8.11 -22.37 1.58
C GLN A 499 -6.63 -22.02 1.44
N THR A 500 -5.99 -22.43 0.36
CA THR A 500 -4.53 -22.32 0.17
C THR A 500 -4.12 -21.04 -0.56
N ARG A 501 -5.07 -20.27 -1.09
CA ARG A 501 -4.84 -18.96 -1.71
C ARG A 501 -4.69 -17.85 -0.67
N MET A 502 -3.96 -16.80 -1.04
CA MET A 502 -3.97 -15.55 -0.27
C MET A 502 -5.36 -14.91 -0.31
N VAL A 503 -5.76 -14.29 0.80
CA VAL A 503 -7.08 -13.63 0.92
C VAL A 503 -7.04 -12.27 0.22
N PRO A 504 -7.96 -11.97 -0.70
CA PRO A 504 -8.09 -10.62 -1.24
C PRO A 504 -8.59 -9.67 -0.16
N TRP A 505 -7.84 -8.60 0.08
CA TRP A 505 -8.29 -7.48 0.88
C TRP A 505 -8.33 -6.24 -0.02
N ILE A 506 -9.54 -5.90 -0.46
CA ILE A 506 -9.80 -4.88 -1.46
C ILE A 506 -10.19 -3.58 -0.77
N ILE A 507 -9.47 -2.50 -1.08
CA ILE A 507 -9.83 -1.17 -0.58
C ILE A 507 -10.58 -0.40 -1.66
N LEU A 508 -11.80 -0.03 -1.33
CA LEU A 508 -12.65 0.85 -2.14
C LEU A 508 -12.63 2.25 -1.55
N GLN A 509 -13.36 3.20 -2.13
CA GLN A 509 -13.42 4.56 -1.59
C GLN A 509 -14.80 4.87 -1.05
N VAL A 510 -14.86 5.70 0.00
CA VAL A 510 -16.14 6.14 0.59
C VAL A 510 -16.99 7.00 -0.35
N MET A 511 -16.47 7.33 -1.53
CA MET A 511 -17.12 8.13 -2.55
C MET A 511 -17.86 7.30 -3.59
N HIS A 512 -17.70 5.98 -3.63
CA HIS A 512 -18.50 5.13 -4.52
C HIS A 512 -19.98 5.19 -4.12
N ASP A 513 -20.88 5.01 -5.08
CA ASP A 513 -22.32 5.05 -4.85
C ASP A 513 -22.93 3.67 -4.56
N GLU A 514 -24.21 3.66 -4.18
CA GLU A 514 -24.91 2.42 -3.82
C GLU A 514 -24.98 1.40 -4.96
N ASP A 515 -25.10 1.89 -6.20
CA ASP A 515 -25.20 1.05 -7.39
C ASP A 515 -23.83 0.47 -7.75
N GLU A 516 -22.78 1.28 -7.65
CA GLU A 516 -21.39 0.83 -7.80
C GLU A 516 -21.02 -0.27 -6.80
N HIS A 517 -21.40 -0.11 -5.53
CA HIS A 517 -21.14 -1.15 -4.53
C HIS A 517 -21.92 -2.44 -4.82
N ARG A 518 -23.13 -2.36 -5.38
CA ARG A 518 -23.87 -3.56 -5.84
C ARG A 518 -23.26 -4.19 -7.10
N GLN A 519 -22.74 -3.38 -8.03
CA GLN A 519 -21.99 -3.88 -9.20
C GLN A 519 -20.79 -4.72 -8.76
N LEU A 520 -20.07 -4.28 -7.72
CA LEU A 520 -18.96 -5.07 -7.17
C LEU A 520 -19.44 -6.42 -6.63
N VAL A 521 -20.52 -6.44 -5.84
CA VAL A 521 -21.04 -7.70 -5.28
C VAL A 521 -21.46 -8.66 -6.40
N GLU A 522 -22.14 -8.15 -7.44
CA GLU A 522 -22.46 -8.96 -8.61
C GLU A 522 -21.19 -9.50 -9.30
N TYR A 523 -20.19 -8.64 -9.51
CA TYR A 523 -18.92 -9.04 -10.12
C TYR A 523 -18.21 -10.14 -9.31
N LEU A 524 -18.19 -10.04 -7.98
CA LEU A 524 -17.49 -11.00 -7.13
C LEU A 524 -18.25 -12.33 -6.97
N ALA A 525 -19.58 -12.29 -6.86
CA ALA A 525 -20.36 -13.41 -6.31
C ALA A 525 -21.47 -13.95 -7.22
N ALA A 526 -21.98 -13.19 -8.18
CA ALA A 526 -23.10 -13.65 -9.01
C ALA A 526 -22.66 -14.77 -9.95
N SER A 527 -23.38 -15.88 -9.98
CA SER A 527 -23.25 -16.87 -11.05
C SER A 527 -23.79 -16.33 -12.38
N TYR A 528 -23.29 -16.86 -13.49
CA TYR A 528 -23.78 -16.56 -14.83
C TYR A 528 -24.08 -17.85 -15.59
N ASP A 529 -25.33 -18.05 -15.98
CA ASP A 529 -25.78 -19.15 -16.82
C ASP A 529 -26.27 -18.57 -18.16
N PRO A 530 -25.51 -18.75 -19.26
CA PRO A 530 -25.89 -18.19 -20.56
C PRO A 530 -27.21 -18.74 -21.13
N ALA A 531 -27.79 -19.79 -20.54
CA ALA A 531 -29.10 -20.30 -20.94
C ALA A 531 -30.27 -19.44 -20.42
N VAL A 532 -30.07 -18.68 -19.34
CA VAL A 532 -31.12 -17.87 -18.70
C VAL A 532 -30.72 -16.41 -18.44
N ASP A 533 -29.43 -16.14 -18.32
CA ASP A 533 -28.86 -14.82 -18.11
C ASP A 533 -28.42 -14.19 -19.44
N THR A 534 -28.55 -12.87 -19.51
CA THR A 534 -28.04 -12.02 -20.59
C THR A 534 -27.04 -10.99 -20.07
N PRO A 535 -26.18 -10.42 -20.94
CA PRO A 535 -25.31 -9.30 -20.59
C PRO A 535 -26.05 -8.09 -19.98
N GLN A 536 -27.34 -7.93 -20.26
CA GLN A 536 -28.16 -6.85 -19.69
C GLN A 536 -28.72 -7.20 -18.31
N SER A 537 -29.01 -8.47 -18.06
CA SER A 537 -29.55 -8.93 -16.77
C SER A 537 -28.49 -9.06 -15.67
N LYS A 538 -27.27 -9.45 -16.04
CA LYS A 538 -26.11 -9.63 -15.14
C LYS A 538 -24.82 -9.11 -15.80
N PRO A 539 -24.73 -7.79 -16.06
CA PRO A 539 -23.62 -7.20 -16.80
C PRO A 539 -22.25 -7.45 -16.16
N MET A 540 -22.18 -7.42 -14.83
CA MET A 540 -20.91 -7.58 -14.11
C MET A 540 -20.48 -9.04 -14.06
N ALA A 541 -21.42 -9.96 -13.90
CA ALA A 541 -21.12 -11.39 -13.99
C ALA A 541 -20.69 -11.78 -15.41
N TYR A 542 -21.38 -11.28 -16.45
CA TYR A 542 -20.99 -11.48 -17.85
C TYR A 542 -19.59 -10.94 -18.13
N LYS A 543 -19.28 -9.73 -17.67
CA LYS A 543 -17.93 -9.14 -17.77
C LYS A 543 -16.88 -10.08 -17.17
N ARG A 544 -17.09 -10.56 -15.94
CA ARG A 544 -16.20 -11.54 -15.31
C ARG A 544 -16.03 -12.81 -16.15
N VAL A 545 -17.13 -13.38 -16.66
CA VAL A 545 -17.08 -14.60 -17.49
C VAL A 545 -16.22 -14.40 -18.74
N LYS A 546 -16.37 -13.27 -19.43
CA LYS A 546 -15.55 -12.95 -20.61
C LYS A 546 -14.07 -12.84 -20.27
N GLN A 547 -13.75 -12.16 -19.16
CA GLN A 547 -12.38 -11.98 -18.69
C GLN A 547 -11.72 -13.31 -18.23
N ARG A 548 -12.48 -14.20 -17.61
CA ARG A 548 -11.96 -15.45 -17.03
C ARG A 548 -12.07 -16.66 -17.96
N GLY A 549 -12.93 -16.59 -18.97
CA GLY A 549 -13.26 -17.72 -19.84
C GLY A 549 -14.10 -18.82 -19.16
N HIS A 550 -14.63 -18.58 -17.96
CA HIS A 550 -15.48 -19.52 -17.22
C HIS A 550 -16.42 -18.82 -16.23
N ASN A 551 -17.46 -19.54 -15.76
CA ASN A 551 -18.58 -18.93 -15.04
C ASN A 551 -18.40 -18.82 -13.52
N ARG A 552 -17.43 -19.55 -12.93
CA ARG A 552 -17.16 -19.57 -11.49
C ARG A 552 -17.00 -18.15 -10.90
N PRO A 553 -17.74 -17.77 -9.85
CA PRO A 553 -17.55 -16.50 -9.16
C PRO A 553 -16.27 -16.49 -8.32
N TRP A 554 -15.77 -15.30 -8.00
CA TRP A 554 -14.57 -15.15 -7.17
C TRP A 554 -14.78 -15.62 -5.73
N THR A 555 -16.00 -15.55 -5.21
CA THR A 555 -16.35 -16.06 -3.87
C THR A 555 -16.16 -17.57 -3.70
N GLU A 556 -16.18 -18.34 -4.79
CA GLU A 556 -15.81 -19.77 -4.78
C GLU A 556 -14.29 -19.98 -4.80
N ASP A 557 -13.54 -19.01 -5.30
CA ASP A 557 -12.10 -19.10 -5.45
C ASP A 557 -11.32 -18.70 -4.20
N PHE A 558 -11.94 -17.99 -3.27
CA PHE A 558 -11.30 -17.54 -2.05
C PHE A 558 -12.10 -18.00 -0.83
N ARG A 559 -11.40 -18.30 0.28
CA ARG A 559 -12.08 -18.61 1.54
C ARG A 559 -12.87 -17.42 2.07
N GLU A 560 -12.39 -16.22 1.77
CA GLU A 560 -12.92 -14.93 2.21
C GLU A 560 -12.41 -13.83 1.25
N ILE A 561 -13.18 -12.77 1.09
CA ILE A 561 -12.83 -11.51 0.42
C ILE A 561 -13.15 -10.37 1.39
N ILE A 562 -12.12 -9.64 1.81
CA ILE A 562 -12.24 -8.52 2.75
C ILE A 562 -12.43 -7.23 1.95
N ILE A 563 -13.44 -6.44 2.30
CA ILE A 563 -13.70 -5.13 1.70
C ILE A 563 -13.51 -4.03 2.75
N GLU A 564 -12.60 -3.11 2.48
CA GLU A 564 -12.32 -1.94 3.32
C GLU A 564 -12.77 -0.66 2.59
N MET A 565 -13.49 0.21 3.28
CA MET A 565 -14.00 1.46 2.70
C MET A 565 -13.06 2.64 2.99
N GLY A 566 -12.08 2.81 2.12
CA GLY A 566 -11.08 3.87 2.14
C GLY A 566 -9.84 3.50 2.96
N ASN A 567 -8.78 4.29 2.78
CA ASN A 567 -7.51 4.11 3.48
C ASN A 567 -7.26 5.30 4.41
N GLU A 568 -6.93 5.02 5.67
CA GLU A 568 -6.57 6.02 6.69
C GLU A 568 -7.53 7.23 6.74
N ASN A 569 -8.84 6.96 6.63
CA ASN A 569 -9.90 7.97 6.57
C ASN A 569 -9.87 8.96 7.75
N TRP A 570 -9.28 8.56 8.87
CA TRP A 570 -9.07 9.39 10.05
C TRP A 570 -8.21 10.65 9.81
N HIS A 571 -7.48 10.73 8.69
CA HIS A 571 -6.81 11.97 8.27
C HIS A 571 -7.76 13.03 7.70
N ASN A 572 -8.99 12.65 7.32
CA ASN A 572 -10.04 13.56 6.82
C ASN A 572 -9.55 14.54 5.75
N ARG A 573 -8.93 14.02 4.69
CA ARG A 573 -8.42 14.80 3.55
C ARG A 573 -7.25 15.76 3.90
N ALA A 574 -6.58 15.57 5.05
CA ALA A 574 -5.31 16.24 5.34
C ALA A 574 -4.20 15.82 4.35
N HIS A 575 -4.35 14.63 3.74
CA HIS A 575 -3.52 14.11 2.67
C HIS A 575 -4.42 13.69 1.50
N THR A 576 -3.90 13.82 0.28
CA THR A 576 -4.59 13.37 -0.95
C THR A 576 -4.92 11.88 -0.88
N GLY A 577 -6.15 11.49 -1.24
CA GLY A 577 -6.59 10.09 -1.27
C GLY A 577 -7.09 9.52 0.06
N TRP A 578 -6.79 10.16 1.21
CA TRP A 578 -7.23 9.72 2.54
C TRP A 578 -8.53 10.42 2.95
N ILE A 579 -9.65 9.94 2.41
CA ILE A 579 -10.93 10.66 2.40
C ILE A 579 -11.84 10.17 3.53
N GLY A 580 -11.94 10.92 4.62
CA GLY A 580 -12.84 10.62 5.74
C GLY A 580 -14.16 11.37 5.75
N MET A 581 -15.03 11.01 6.69
CA MET A 581 -16.37 11.58 6.89
C MET A 581 -16.39 12.81 7.80
N GLY A 582 -15.27 13.13 8.44
CA GLY A 582 -15.11 14.34 9.25
C GLY A 582 -14.92 15.61 8.41
N ARG A 583 -14.85 16.75 9.11
CA ARG A 583 -14.47 18.03 8.48
C ARG A 583 -13.05 17.99 7.96
N TYR A 584 -12.83 18.65 6.83
CA TYR A 584 -11.55 18.74 6.14
C TYR A 584 -10.40 19.09 7.11
N GLY A 585 -9.36 18.27 7.11
CA GLY A 585 -8.14 18.45 7.91
C GLY A 585 -8.29 18.12 9.40
N HIS A 586 -9.47 17.72 9.89
CA HIS A 586 -9.67 17.39 11.29
C HIS A 586 -9.21 15.96 11.60
N ILE A 587 -7.91 15.77 11.78
CA ILE A 587 -7.30 14.45 12.03
C ILE A 587 -7.89 13.80 13.30
N ASN A 588 -8.20 12.50 13.23
CA ASN A 588 -8.89 11.68 14.24
C ASN A 588 -10.33 12.10 14.57
N GLY A 589 -10.91 13.08 13.85
CA GLY A 589 -12.32 13.41 13.92
C GLY A 589 -13.18 12.51 13.01
N GLY A 590 -14.49 12.47 13.23
CA GLY A 590 -15.43 11.86 12.28
C GLY A 590 -15.58 10.32 12.37
N GLY A 591 -15.04 9.66 13.40
CA GLY A 591 -15.12 8.20 13.53
C GLY A 591 -16.57 7.69 13.62
N ALA A 592 -17.39 8.32 14.46
CA ALA A 592 -18.81 7.96 14.56
C ALA A 592 -19.55 8.10 13.21
N GLU A 593 -19.30 9.18 12.48
CA GLU A 593 -19.83 9.42 11.14
C GLU A 593 -19.37 8.38 10.12
N TYR A 594 -18.09 7.99 10.16
CA TYR A 594 -17.54 6.93 9.32
C TYR A 594 -18.17 5.56 9.64
N GLY A 595 -18.40 5.23 10.91
CA GLY A 595 -19.13 4.03 11.31
C GLY A 595 -20.55 3.98 10.76
N LEU A 596 -21.29 5.09 10.88
CA LEU A 596 -22.65 5.21 10.31
C LEU A 596 -22.64 5.05 8.79
N TRP A 597 -21.63 5.60 8.11
CA TRP A 597 -21.46 5.45 6.67
C TRP A 597 -21.19 4.00 6.27
N ASN A 598 -20.27 3.32 6.97
CA ASN A 598 -19.99 1.89 6.72
C ASN A 598 -21.24 1.03 6.93
N LYS A 599 -22.00 1.28 8.00
CA LYS A 599 -23.29 0.59 8.22
C LYS A 599 -24.25 0.76 7.05
N TYR A 600 -24.38 1.99 6.56
CA TYR A 600 -25.24 2.31 5.42
C TYR A 600 -24.77 1.58 4.16
N MET A 601 -23.50 1.73 3.77
CA MET A 601 -22.98 1.15 2.53
C MET A 601 -22.90 -0.38 2.56
N ALA A 602 -22.51 -0.98 3.68
CA ALA A 602 -22.58 -2.44 3.86
C ALA A 602 -24.03 -2.94 3.74
N GLY A 603 -24.99 -2.20 4.30
CA GLY A 603 -26.41 -2.46 4.10
C GLY A 603 -26.84 -2.37 2.64
N GLU A 604 -26.34 -1.40 1.87
CA GLU A 604 -26.61 -1.27 0.43
C GLU A 604 -26.00 -2.40 -0.40
N MET A 605 -24.81 -2.88 -0.03
CA MET A 605 -24.18 -4.07 -0.62
C MET A 605 -24.99 -5.33 -0.36
N ALA A 606 -25.45 -5.51 0.89
CA ALA A 606 -26.25 -6.66 1.31
C ALA A 606 -27.65 -6.73 0.67
N LYS A 607 -28.12 -5.63 0.05
CA LYS A 607 -29.34 -5.66 -0.80
C LYS A 607 -29.15 -6.37 -2.13
N SER A 608 -27.90 -6.58 -2.56
CA SER A 608 -27.62 -7.39 -3.75
C SER A 608 -28.08 -8.84 -3.50
N PRO A 609 -28.80 -9.48 -4.44
CA PRO A 609 -29.22 -10.88 -4.27
C PRO A 609 -28.03 -11.86 -4.26
N TYR A 610 -26.83 -11.38 -4.58
CA TYR A 610 -25.59 -12.16 -4.62
C TYR A 610 -24.69 -11.91 -3.41
N TRP A 611 -25.16 -11.14 -2.42
CA TRP A 611 -24.40 -10.93 -1.19
C TRP A 611 -24.18 -12.25 -0.46
N ASP A 612 -22.93 -12.62 -0.28
CA ASP A 612 -22.51 -13.81 0.44
C ASP A 612 -21.84 -13.41 1.75
N GLN A 613 -22.60 -13.45 2.84
CA GLN A 613 -22.14 -13.06 4.18
C GLN A 613 -21.06 -14.00 4.75
N ASP A 614 -20.92 -15.21 4.21
CA ASP A 614 -19.92 -16.18 4.65
C ASP A 614 -18.58 -15.99 3.90
N LYS A 615 -18.61 -15.22 2.80
CA LYS A 615 -17.45 -14.98 1.92
C LYS A 615 -17.00 -13.54 1.86
N ILE A 616 -17.91 -12.57 1.99
CA ILE A 616 -17.59 -11.15 1.86
C ILE A 616 -17.68 -10.50 3.24
N THR A 617 -16.56 -9.99 3.72
CA THR A 617 -16.45 -9.37 5.03
C THR A 617 -16.10 -7.89 4.93
N ILE A 618 -16.53 -7.11 5.91
CA ILE A 618 -16.32 -5.66 5.95
C ILE A 618 -15.26 -5.30 6.99
N CYS A 619 -14.30 -4.50 6.57
CA CYS A 619 -13.22 -3.99 7.42
C CYS A 619 -13.34 -2.49 7.66
N ILE A 620 -13.31 -2.10 8.94
CA ILE A 620 -13.40 -0.71 9.39
C ILE A 620 -12.00 -0.18 9.73
N GLY A 621 -11.56 0.85 9.01
CA GLY A 621 -10.29 1.53 9.24
C GLY A 621 -10.22 2.31 10.56
N GLY A 622 -9.12 2.16 11.30
CA GLY A 622 -8.88 2.79 12.60
C GLY A 622 -7.52 3.51 12.70
N SER A 623 -7.43 4.48 13.62
CA SER A 623 -6.20 5.22 13.95
C SER A 623 -5.38 4.53 15.06
N TYR A 624 -4.15 4.99 15.31
CA TYR A 624 -3.22 4.50 16.35
C TYR A 624 -3.59 4.75 17.82
N TYR A 625 -4.82 5.18 18.13
CA TYR A 625 -5.16 5.64 19.48
C TYR A 625 -6.47 5.07 19.98
N THR A 626 -6.47 4.71 21.26
CA THR A 626 -7.65 4.27 21.99
C THR A 626 -7.57 4.55 23.49
N TYR A 627 -8.73 4.70 24.12
CA TYR A 627 -8.92 4.75 25.56
C TYR A 627 -10.32 4.29 25.93
N ILE A 628 -10.55 3.94 27.21
CA ILE A 628 -11.86 3.58 27.74
C ILE A 628 -12.30 4.71 28.70
N ASP A 629 -13.51 5.22 28.52
CA ASP A 629 -14.05 6.29 29.37
C ASP A 629 -14.53 5.79 30.76
N GLY A 630 -15.00 6.71 31.60
CA GLY A 630 -15.52 6.38 32.94
C GLY A 630 -16.79 5.53 32.95
N LYS A 631 -17.44 5.30 31.80
CA LYS A 631 -18.59 4.41 31.62
C LYS A 631 -18.18 3.05 31.04
N GLY A 632 -16.88 2.84 30.82
CA GLY A 632 -16.38 1.62 30.21
C GLY A 632 -16.59 1.57 28.70
N ILE A 633 -16.78 2.69 28.00
CA ILE A 633 -16.93 2.72 26.54
C ILE A 633 -15.56 2.99 25.90
N PRO A 634 -15.11 2.14 24.96
CA PRO A 634 -13.89 2.39 24.21
C PRO A 634 -14.09 3.51 23.18
N HIS A 635 -13.08 4.36 23.03
CA HIS A 635 -13.06 5.54 22.16
C HIS A 635 -11.77 5.61 21.35
N GLY A 636 -11.80 6.44 20.32
CA GLY A 636 -10.78 6.55 19.28
C GLY A 636 -11.45 6.36 17.93
N TYR A 637 -10.87 6.91 16.85
CA TYR A 637 -11.55 6.96 15.55
C TYR A 637 -12.14 5.61 15.14
N GLY A 638 -11.34 4.54 15.18
CA GLY A 638 -11.77 3.21 14.79
C GLY A 638 -12.80 2.60 15.76
N TYR A 639 -12.62 2.76 17.08
CA TYR A 639 -13.56 2.25 18.09
C TYR A 639 -14.93 2.93 18.03
N ASP A 640 -14.94 4.27 17.88
CA ASP A 640 -16.19 5.03 17.67
C ASP A 640 -16.87 4.61 16.36
N SER A 641 -16.07 4.31 15.33
CA SER A 641 -16.57 3.79 14.04
C SER A 641 -17.20 2.41 14.19
N THR A 642 -16.53 1.46 14.83
CA THR A 642 -17.04 0.11 15.08
C THR A 642 -18.36 0.14 15.85
N ILE A 643 -18.44 0.94 16.92
CA ILE A 643 -19.65 1.07 17.72
C ILE A 643 -20.81 1.58 16.87
N LYS A 644 -20.56 2.58 16.02
CA LYS A 644 -21.59 3.16 15.13
C LYS A 644 -21.91 2.33 13.90
N ALA A 645 -21.00 1.45 13.48
CA ALA A 645 -21.25 0.47 12.45
C ALA A 645 -22.25 -0.60 12.90
N ASP A 646 -22.43 -0.79 14.21
CA ASP A 646 -23.52 -1.56 14.81
C ASP A 646 -23.62 -2.98 14.23
N GLY A 647 -22.48 -3.69 14.19
CA GLY A 647 -22.37 -5.05 13.70
C GLY A 647 -22.10 -5.19 12.19
N ALA A 648 -22.02 -4.09 11.44
CA ALA A 648 -21.73 -4.14 10.00
C ALA A 648 -20.25 -4.41 9.66
N GLY A 649 -19.33 -4.39 10.64
CA GLY A 649 -17.91 -4.64 10.41
C GLY A 649 -17.43 -5.91 11.10
N ASP A 650 -16.96 -6.86 10.32
CA ASP A 650 -16.32 -8.10 10.78
C ASP A 650 -14.93 -7.82 11.33
N TYR A 651 -14.22 -6.86 10.71
CA TYR A 651 -12.88 -6.44 11.13
C TYR A 651 -12.84 -4.97 11.52
N HIS A 652 -12.00 -4.69 12.51
CA HIS A 652 -11.55 -3.36 12.89
C HIS A 652 -10.03 -3.35 12.82
N THR A 653 -9.50 -2.47 11.97
CA THR A 653 -8.09 -2.52 11.61
C THR A 653 -7.30 -1.31 12.08
N HIS A 654 -6.04 -1.53 12.48
CA HIS A 654 -5.08 -0.49 12.87
C HIS A 654 -3.74 -0.71 12.17
N ALA A 655 -2.81 0.24 12.25
CA ALA A 655 -1.45 0.01 11.80
C ALA A 655 -0.52 -0.43 12.94
N THR A 656 0.40 -1.36 12.67
CA THR A 656 1.32 -2.04 13.60
C THR A 656 2.79 -1.83 13.21
N TYR A 657 3.17 -0.57 13.03
CA TYR A 657 4.56 -0.20 12.75
C TYR A 657 5.48 -0.41 13.95
N ILE A 658 6.72 -0.82 13.65
CA ILE A 658 7.78 -1.10 14.62
C ILE A 658 9.04 -0.31 14.26
N GLY A 659 9.48 0.56 15.17
CA GLY A 659 10.75 1.24 15.04
C GLY A 659 10.96 2.35 16.07
N PRO A 660 12.23 2.70 16.37
CA PRO A 660 12.58 3.51 17.53
C PRO A 660 12.38 5.02 17.29
N ARG A 661 11.41 5.42 16.46
CA ARG A 661 11.31 6.81 15.99
C ARG A 661 9.89 7.33 16.00
N TRP A 662 9.16 7.14 14.90
CA TRP A 662 7.86 7.78 14.72
C TRP A 662 6.86 7.34 15.79
N GLU A 663 6.87 6.05 16.11
CA GLU A 663 5.89 5.39 16.98
C GLU A 663 6.21 5.63 18.46
N THR A 664 7.50 5.79 18.78
CA THR A 664 7.97 6.17 20.13
C THR A 664 7.99 7.69 20.34
N GLY A 665 7.90 8.49 19.27
CA GLY A 665 7.95 9.95 19.32
C GLY A 665 9.38 10.53 19.28
N GLU A 666 10.39 9.70 19.06
CA GLU A 666 11.79 10.12 18.98
C GLU A 666 12.10 10.88 17.69
N LYS A 667 13.13 11.74 17.76
CA LYS A 667 13.65 12.44 16.58
C LYS A 667 14.46 11.49 15.70
N SER A 668 14.53 11.80 14.41
CA SER A 668 15.46 11.12 13.50
C SER A 668 16.89 11.28 13.99
N GLN A 669 17.61 10.17 14.20
CA GLN A 669 19.04 10.21 14.46
C GLN A 669 19.78 10.57 13.18
N SER A 670 20.88 11.31 13.32
CA SER A 670 21.79 11.67 12.24
C SER A 670 23.07 10.81 12.19
N SER A 671 23.21 9.84 13.10
CA SER A 671 24.33 8.89 13.18
C SER A 671 23.85 7.44 13.09
N ILE A 672 24.75 6.57 12.62
CA ILE A 672 24.61 5.12 12.66
C ILE A 672 25.61 4.60 13.69
N ASP A 673 25.11 4.01 14.78
CA ASP A 673 25.90 3.54 15.92
C ASP A 673 25.21 2.38 16.65
N ASP A 674 25.95 1.73 17.55
CA ASP A 674 25.49 0.59 18.33
C ASP A 674 24.31 0.94 19.25
N GLU A 675 24.23 2.18 19.73
CA GLU A 675 23.12 2.63 20.56
C GLU A 675 21.81 2.64 19.75
N GLY A 676 21.83 3.16 18.52
CA GLY A 676 20.70 3.11 17.61
C GLY A 676 20.31 1.69 17.18
N VAL A 677 21.28 0.79 17.00
CA VAL A 677 21.00 -0.63 16.71
C VAL A 677 20.36 -1.31 17.92
N GLN A 678 20.90 -1.09 19.13
CA GLN A 678 20.32 -1.60 20.36
C GLN A 678 18.90 -1.06 20.57
N ARG A 679 18.64 0.22 20.31
CA ARG A 679 17.29 0.83 20.29
C ARG A 679 16.36 0.17 19.30
N THR A 680 16.87 -0.19 18.13
CA THR A 680 16.09 -0.88 17.10
C THR A 680 15.64 -2.26 17.58
N LEU A 681 16.51 -3.03 18.24
CA LEU A 681 16.17 -4.36 18.79
C LEU A 681 14.98 -4.30 19.75
N TYR A 682 14.91 -3.30 20.63
CA TYR A 682 13.79 -3.14 21.56
C TYR A 682 12.71 -2.18 21.07
N SER A 683 12.67 -1.80 19.79
CA SER A 683 11.71 -0.79 19.30
C SER A 683 10.23 -1.11 19.58
N TYR A 684 9.89 -2.39 19.75
CA TYR A 684 8.58 -2.83 20.23
C TYR A 684 8.39 -2.65 21.75
N ARG A 685 9.43 -2.96 22.55
CA ARG A 685 9.37 -3.08 24.02
C ARG A 685 9.93 -1.83 24.70
N PRO A 686 9.26 -1.25 25.72
CA PRO A 686 7.91 -1.54 26.20
C PRO A 686 6.85 -0.60 25.59
N ALA A 687 7.25 0.43 24.83
CA ALA A 687 6.36 1.53 24.47
C ALA A 687 5.20 1.09 23.57
N ILE A 688 5.51 0.37 22.49
CA ILE A 688 4.52 -0.10 21.52
C ILE A 688 3.70 -1.25 22.10
N GLU A 689 4.33 -2.16 22.85
CA GLU A 689 3.63 -3.20 23.60
C GLU A 689 2.50 -2.63 24.47
N ARG A 690 2.77 -1.54 25.20
CA ARG A 690 1.74 -0.88 26.02
C ARG A 690 0.62 -0.28 25.18
N GLU A 691 0.95 0.27 24.01
CA GLU A 691 -0.05 0.78 23.07
C GLU A 691 -0.96 -0.35 22.61
N TRP A 692 -0.40 -1.45 22.13
CA TRP A 692 -1.17 -2.62 21.70
C TRP A 692 -1.97 -3.23 22.85
N SER A 693 -1.42 -3.26 24.06
CA SER A 693 -2.15 -3.69 25.25
C SER A 693 -3.38 -2.81 25.56
N ARG A 694 -3.37 -1.52 25.19
CA ARG A 694 -4.59 -0.67 25.26
C ARG A 694 -5.59 -1.05 24.17
N HIS A 695 -5.14 -1.39 22.98
CA HIS A 695 -6.01 -1.92 21.92
C HIS A 695 -6.67 -3.23 22.33
N VAL A 696 -5.92 -4.17 22.93
CA VAL A 696 -6.47 -5.43 23.47
C VAL A 696 -7.56 -5.16 24.51
N LYS A 697 -7.32 -4.25 25.47
CA LYS A 697 -8.32 -3.90 26.49
C LYS A 697 -9.59 -3.33 25.88
N SER A 698 -9.44 -2.42 24.91
CA SER A 698 -10.58 -1.80 24.23
C SER A 698 -11.33 -2.78 23.34
N GLN A 699 -10.60 -3.70 22.68
CA GLN A 699 -11.17 -4.79 21.88
C GLN A 699 -11.95 -5.77 22.76
N LYS A 700 -11.38 -6.22 23.87
CA LYS A 700 -12.10 -7.03 24.86
C LYS A 700 -13.37 -6.34 25.31
N ARG A 701 -13.31 -5.02 25.54
CA ARG A 701 -14.48 -4.25 25.95
C ARG A 701 -15.55 -4.16 24.85
N LEU A 702 -15.16 -4.05 23.58
CA LEU A 702 -16.11 -4.13 22.45
C LEU A 702 -16.82 -5.49 22.43
N LEU A 703 -16.09 -6.58 22.60
CA LEU A 703 -16.66 -7.94 22.65
C LEU A 703 -17.66 -8.08 23.82
N GLU A 704 -17.31 -7.57 25.01
CA GLU A 704 -18.20 -7.55 26.19
C GLU A 704 -19.47 -6.71 25.97
N LEU A 705 -19.41 -5.70 25.10
CA LEU A 705 -20.57 -4.89 24.70
C LEU A 705 -21.39 -5.55 23.58
N GLY A 706 -21.00 -6.72 23.09
CA GLY A 706 -21.72 -7.51 22.09
C GLY A 706 -21.27 -7.30 20.64
N PHE A 707 -20.25 -6.48 20.39
CA PHE A 707 -19.71 -6.30 19.05
C PHE A 707 -18.80 -7.47 18.70
N LYS A 708 -19.11 -8.23 17.66
CA LYS A 708 -18.35 -9.43 17.23
C LYS A 708 -17.23 -9.11 16.22
N THR A 709 -16.68 -7.91 16.25
CA THR A 709 -15.59 -7.53 15.35
C THR A 709 -14.27 -8.16 15.82
N GLN A 710 -13.36 -8.50 14.90
CA GLN A 710 -12.01 -8.92 15.21
C GLN A 710 -11.01 -7.79 14.92
N ILE A 711 -9.93 -7.72 15.71
CA ILE A 711 -8.88 -6.73 15.48
C ILE A 711 -7.87 -7.24 14.44
N THR A 712 -7.51 -6.39 13.49
CA THR A 712 -6.54 -6.71 12.42
C THR A 712 -5.52 -5.58 12.26
N ALA A 713 -4.42 -5.85 11.56
CA ALA A 713 -3.43 -4.86 11.17
C ALA A 713 -3.35 -4.69 9.64
N TYR A 714 -3.85 -3.57 9.13
CA TYR A 714 -3.89 -3.29 7.69
C TYR A 714 -2.51 -2.94 7.13
N GLU A 715 -1.65 -2.36 7.96
CA GLU A 715 -0.30 -1.92 7.62
C GLU A 715 0.63 -2.11 8.82
N GLY A 716 1.75 -2.77 8.62
CA GLY A 716 2.75 -2.94 9.65
C GLY A 716 4.15 -3.15 9.09
N GLY A 717 5.08 -3.47 9.99
CA GLY A 717 6.47 -3.74 9.65
C GLY A 717 7.39 -2.59 10.08
N PRO A 718 8.55 -2.42 9.44
CA PRO A 718 9.55 -1.48 9.92
C PRO A 718 9.07 -0.04 9.79
N SER A 719 9.59 0.83 10.64
CA SER A 719 9.31 2.26 10.65
C SER A 719 10.56 3.11 10.89
N GLY A 720 10.35 4.41 11.16
CA GLY A 720 11.44 5.35 11.45
C GLY A 720 12.16 5.88 10.21
N PHE A 721 11.55 5.73 9.05
CA PHE A 721 12.04 6.27 7.79
C PHE A 721 11.94 7.80 7.73
N GLY A 722 12.75 8.39 6.86
CA GLY A 722 13.03 9.82 6.78
C GLY A 722 11.90 10.76 6.35
N TYR A 723 10.62 10.44 6.57
CA TYR A 723 9.50 11.35 6.24
C TYR A 723 9.64 12.71 6.95
N ARG A 724 10.25 12.73 8.14
CA ARG A 724 10.63 13.95 8.89
C ARG A 724 12.12 14.29 8.81
N ALA A 725 12.89 13.57 7.99
CA ALA A 725 14.32 13.83 7.86
C ALA A 725 14.55 15.25 7.34
N LYS A 726 15.39 15.99 8.03
CA LYS A 726 15.80 17.36 7.65
C LYS A 726 17.15 17.37 6.95
N SER A 727 17.83 16.23 6.89
CA SER A 727 19.13 16.06 6.27
C SER A 727 19.25 14.67 5.62
N LYS A 728 20.18 14.55 4.67
CA LYS A 728 20.52 13.28 4.04
C LYS A 728 21.01 12.23 5.05
N ALA A 729 21.77 12.65 6.06
CA ALA A 729 22.26 11.76 7.12
C ALA A 729 21.10 11.18 7.96
N GLU A 730 20.07 11.98 8.25
CA GLU A 730 18.87 11.49 8.93
C GLU A 730 18.08 10.48 8.09
N GLU A 731 17.98 10.71 6.77
CA GLU A 731 17.36 9.78 5.83
C GLU A 731 18.13 8.46 5.76
N GLU A 732 19.46 8.52 5.61
CA GLU A 732 20.34 7.34 5.56
C GLU A 732 20.29 6.53 6.84
N ALA A 733 20.30 7.17 8.01
CA ALA A 733 20.15 6.48 9.29
C ALA A 733 18.76 5.82 9.39
N GLY A 734 17.69 6.50 8.97
CA GLY A 734 16.34 5.93 8.93
C GLY A 734 16.24 4.68 8.05
N GLU A 735 16.80 4.73 6.83
CA GLU A 735 16.89 3.57 5.94
C GLU A 735 17.69 2.42 6.58
N TYR A 736 18.83 2.74 7.18
CA TYR A 736 19.72 1.76 7.79
C TYR A 736 19.02 1.00 8.93
N TYR A 737 18.48 1.72 9.92
CA TYR A 737 17.84 1.05 11.06
C TYR A 737 16.58 0.31 10.64
N GLY A 738 15.72 0.91 9.82
CA GLY A 738 14.49 0.27 9.33
C GLY A 738 14.73 -0.97 8.45
N LYS A 739 15.94 -1.16 7.91
CA LYS A 739 16.32 -2.31 7.06
C LYS A 739 17.51 -3.10 7.60
N SER A 740 17.77 -3.00 8.89
CA SER A 740 18.79 -3.76 9.61
C SER A 740 18.30 -5.13 10.06
N SER A 741 19.22 -6.06 10.28
CA SER A 741 18.92 -7.37 10.89
C SER A 741 18.29 -7.20 12.28
N ALA A 742 18.72 -6.19 13.05
CA ALA A 742 18.08 -5.82 14.32
C ALA A 742 16.58 -5.48 14.18
N MET A 743 16.18 -4.80 13.11
CA MET A 743 14.77 -4.55 12.83
C MET A 743 14.02 -5.83 12.47
N GLY A 744 14.65 -6.75 11.74
CA GLY A 744 14.13 -8.09 11.50
C GLY A 744 13.84 -8.84 12.81
N THR A 745 14.76 -8.78 13.77
CA THR A 745 14.59 -9.36 15.11
C THR A 745 13.44 -8.71 15.89
N ALA A 746 13.31 -7.38 15.86
CA ALA A 746 12.23 -6.67 16.54
C ALA A 746 10.84 -6.98 15.94
N ILE A 747 10.75 -7.06 14.61
CA ILE A 747 9.52 -7.48 13.91
C ILE A 747 9.17 -8.93 14.26
N PHE A 748 10.18 -9.80 14.38
CA PHE A 748 9.95 -11.20 14.74
C PHE A 748 9.26 -11.36 16.10
N ASP A 749 9.72 -10.66 17.14
CA ASP A 749 9.04 -10.60 18.46
C ASP A 749 7.65 -9.99 18.33
N ALA A 750 7.57 -8.77 17.78
CA ALA A 750 6.35 -7.99 17.79
C ALA A 750 5.18 -8.70 17.08
N TRP A 751 5.38 -9.24 15.88
CA TRP A 751 4.27 -9.79 15.11
C TRP A 751 3.73 -11.12 15.64
N ILE A 752 4.55 -11.93 16.32
CA ILE A 752 4.05 -13.12 17.03
C ILE A 752 3.30 -12.70 18.29
N ASP A 753 3.83 -11.74 19.05
CA ASP A 753 3.16 -11.17 20.24
C ASP A 753 1.82 -10.49 19.88
N ALA A 754 1.69 -9.89 18.69
CA ALA A 754 0.42 -9.39 18.18
C ALA A 754 -0.61 -10.52 18.02
N TRP A 755 -0.24 -11.69 17.52
CA TRP A 755 -1.18 -12.81 17.45
C TRP A 755 -1.61 -13.29 18.85
N GLU A 756 -0.70 -13.34 19.83
CA GLU A 756 -1.07 -13.63 21.22
C GLU A 756 -2.02 -12.58 21.81
N LYS A 757 -1.88 -11.33 21.38
CA LYS A 757 -2.75 -10.20 21.74
C LYS A 757 -4.07 -10.17 20.96
N GLY A 758 -4.35 -11.14 20.10
CA GLY A 758 -5.64 -11.30 19.43
C GLY A 758 -5.75 -10.67 18.03
N TRP A 759 -4.66 -10.15 17.46
CA TRP A 759 -4.67 -9.60 16.10
C TRP A 759 -4.81 -10.74 15.07
N THR A 760 -5.79 -10.69 14.17
CA THR A 760 -6.08 -11.81 13.24
C THR A 760 -5.23 -11.73 11.98
N TYR A 761 -5.52 -10.78 11.10
CA TYR A 761 -4.72 -10.47 9.91
C TYR A 761 -3.66 -9.43 10.26
N GLN A 762 -2.48 -9.55 9.67
CA GLN A 762 -1.42 -8.54 9.73
C GLN A 762 -0.73 -8.48 8.37
N CYS A 763 -0.60 -7.29 7.77
CA CYS A 763 0.04 -7.13 6.47
C CYS A 763 1.25 -6.20 6.52
N TYR A 764 2.35 -6.61 5.88
CA TYR A 764 3.51 -5.75 5.65
C TYR A 764 3.14 -4.57 4.75
N LEU A 765 3.39 -3.32 5.20
CA LEU A 765 2.87 -2.09 4.56
C LEU A 765 3.13 -2.03 3.05
N GLU A 766 4.30 -2.46 2.58
CA GLU A 766 4.58 -2.35 1.15
C GLU A 766 5.49 -3.46 0.65
N TYR A 767 4.89 -4.50 0.08
CA TYR A 767 5.62 -5.39 -0.82
C TYR A 767 5.93 -4.60 -2.09
N GLY A 768 7.19 -4.15 -2.22
CA GLY A 768 7.58 -3.14 -3.19
C GLY A 768 9.08 -2.89 -3.24
N GLN A 769 9.49 -2.08 -4.21
CA GLN A 769 10.88 -1.77 -4.51
C GLN A 769 11.29 -0.35 -4.09
N GLY A 770 12.44 -0.21 -3.42
CA GLY A 770 13.15 1.06 -3.22
C GLY A 770 13.36 1.46 -1.75
N LYS A 771 13.11 2.75 -1.47
CA LYS A 771 13.32 3.39 -0.16
C LYS A 771 12.10 3.26 0.76
N TRP A 772 12.29 3.61 2.02
CA TRP A 772 11.29 3.67 3.07
C TRP A 772 10.68 2.30 3.35
N TRP A 773 9.36 2.22 3.49
CA TRP A 773 8.61 1.02 3.84
C TRP A 773 8.62 -0.10 2.79
N ARG A 774 9.26 0.12 1.63
CA ARG A 774 9.45 -0.90 0.59
C ARG A 774 10.22 -2.10 1.15
N SER A 775 9.66 -3.29 0.96
CA SER A 775 10.26 -4.55 1.43
C SER A 775 11.55 -4.93 0.70
N HIS A 776 11.82 -4.41 -0.50
CA HIS A 776 13.00 -4.78 -1.30
C HIS A 776 13.78 -3.56 -1.79
N THR A 777 15.06 -3.74 -2.09
CA THR A 777 15.77 -2.80 -2.98
C THR A 777 15.17 -2.87 -4.39
N SER A 778 15.46 -1.90 -5.26
CA SER A 778 15.01 -1.97 -6.66
C SER A 778 15.65 -3.14 -7.42
N ILE A 779 15.01 -3.64 -8.48
CA ILE A 779 15.57 -4.64 -9.40
C ILE A 779 17.00 -4.30 -9.87
N PRO A 780 17.32 -3.07 -10.32
CA PRO A 780 18.70 -2.68 -10.64
C PRO A 780 19.69 -2.81 -9.48
N MET A 781 19.18 -2.80 -8.25
CA MET A 781 19.93 -3.06 -7.03
C MET A 781 19.72 -4.51 -6.55
N GLY A 782 19.49 -5.45 -7.46
CA GLY A 782 19.40 -6.88 -7.19
C GLY A 782 18.17 -7.35 -6.42
N PHE A 783 17.11 -6.53 -6.33
CA PHE A 783 15.83 -6.90 -5.69
C PHE A 783 15.99 -7.64 -4.35
N ARG A 784 16.82 -7.09 -3.46
CA ARG A 784 17.20 -7.76 -2.21
C ARG A 784 16.13 -7.52 -1.14
N PRO A 785 15.64 -8.57 -0.45
CA PRO A 785 14.65 -8.43 0.60
C PRO A 785 15.22 -7.71 1.82
N SER A 786 14.41 -6.91 2.49
CA SER A 786 14.73 -6.33 3.79
C SER A 786 14.74 -7.44 4.86
N PRO A 787 15.55 -7.32 5.92
CA PRO A 787 15.50 -8.27 7.04
C PRO A 787 14.12 -8.36 7.71
N GLY A 788 13.32 -7.28 7.71
CA GLY A 788 11.93 -7.32 8.18
C GLY A 788 11.03 -8.24 7.34
N PHE A 789 11.18 -8.23 6.02
CA PHE A 789 10.48 -9.15 5.13
C PHE A 789 10.96 -10.60 5.29
N LEU A 790 12.25 -10.81 5.51
CA LEU A 790 12.80 -12.14 5.81
C LEU A 790 12.28 -12.70 7.16
N ALA A 791 12.13 -11.85 8.17
CA ALA A 791 11.54 -12.22 9.45
C ALA A 791 10.08 -12.65 9.29
N GLN A 792 9.28 -11.91 8.52
CA GLN A 792 7.93 -12.33 8.13
C GLN A 792 7.92 -13.72 7.49
N ALA A 793 8.78 -13.96 6.51
CA ALA A 793 8.88 -15.25 5.83
C ALA A 793 9.25 -16.38 6.81
N MET A 794 10.14 -16.11 7.78
CA MET A 794 10.50 -17.07 8.82
C MET A 794 9.30 -17.42 9.72
N ILE A 795 8.52 -16.43 10.14
CA ILE A 795 7.28 -16.64 10.93
C ILE A 795 6.29 -17.48 10.12
N ASN A 796 6.03 -17.12 8.87
CA ASN A 796 5.08 -17.83 8.01
C ASN A 796 5.48 -19.30 7.78
N LYS A 797 6.79 -19.58 7.64
CA LYS A 797 7.27 -20.95 7.40
C LYS A 797 7.30 -21.84 8.65
N THR A 798 7.29 -21.25 9.84
CA THR A 798 7.57 -22.01 11.08
C THR A 798 6.51 -21.87 12.17
N ILE A 799 5.86 -20.72 12.29
CA ILE A 799 4.92 -20.42 13.38
C ILE A 799 3.46 -20.46 12.90
N ALA A 800 3.18 -19.95 11.70
CA ALA A 800 1.82 -19.86 11.17
C ALA A 800 1.18 -21.24 10.91
N ASN A 801 -0.16 -21.30 10.91
CA ASN A 801 -0.97 -22.51 10.70
C ASN A 801 -0.88 -23.58 11.82
N TYR A 802 -0.44 -23.23 13.03
CA TYR A 802 -0.39 -24.10 14.21
C TYR A 802 -1.03 -23.42 15.41
N ASP A 803 -1.34 -24.15 16.48
CA ASP A 803 -1.89 -23.52 17.68
C ASP A 803 -0.80 -22.71 18.38
N LEU A 804 -1.08 -21.47 18.79
CA LEU A 804 -0.15 -20.71 19.63
C LEU A 804 -0.14 -21.31 21.03
N LEU A 805 1.05 -21.68 21.48
CA LEU A 805 1.27 -22.34 22.77
C LEU A 805 1.82 -21.35 23.78
N LYS A 806 1.41 -21.51 25.03
CA LYS A 806 1.95 -20.71 26.11
C LYS A 806 3.41 -21.04 26.38
N VAL A 807 4.20 -19.98 26.51
CA VAL A 807 5.62 -20.02 26.84
C VAL A 807 5.88 -19.33 28.18
N GLU A 808 6.61 -20.01 29.06
CA GLU A 808 7.10 -19.46 30.31
C GLU A 808 8.60 -19.22 30.19
N VAL A 809 9.03 -17.96 30.37
CA VAL A 809 10.45 -17.56 30.35
C VAL A 809 10.88 -17.20 31.76
N SER A 810 11.97 -17.81 32.24
CA SER A 810 12.54 -17.49 33.54
C SER A 810 14.08 -17.39 33.49
N GLY A 811 14.64 -16.55 34.36
CA GLY A 811 16.06 -16.20 34.33
C GLY A 811 16.40 -15.17 33.24
N GLY A 812 17.67 -15.13 32.83
CA GLY A 812 18.18 -14.25 31.78
C GLY A 812 18.44 -12.79 32.20
N THR A 813 19.17 -12.11 31.32
CA THR A 813 19.56 -10.71 31.53
C THR A 813 18.37 -9.79 31.26
N LYS A 814 18.34 -8.66 31.98
CA LYS A 814 17.42 -7.56 31.70
C LYS A 814 18.22 -6.33 31.33
N LEU A 815 17.78 -5.64 30.30
CA LEU A 815 18.33 -4.37 29.88
C LEU A 815 17.61 -3.25 30.64
N ASP A 816 18.38 -2.35 31.27
CA ASP A 816 17.85 -1.10 31.83
C ASP A 816 17.75 -0.07 30.71
N LEU A 817 16.52 0.20 30.28
CA LEU A 817 16.24 1.23 29.31
C LEU A 817 16.03 2.56 30.03
N THR A 818 17.11 3.34 30.12
CA THR A 818 17.06 4.74 30.54
C THR A 818 16.78 5.62 29.32
N HIS A 819 15.76 6.47 29.36
CA HIS A 819 15.30 7.35 28.27
C HIS A 819 14.35 6.72 27.24
N ILE A 820 13.33 5.99 27.71
CA ILE A 820 12.17 5.71 26.85
C ILE A 820 11.35 6.98 26.76
N LEU A 821 11.46 7.69 25.63
CA LEU A 821 10.57 8.79 25.32
C LEU A 821 9.19 8.22 25.01
N ASN A 822 8.16 8.71 25.70
CA ASN A 822 6.78 8.50 25.29
C ASN A 822 6.32 9.69 24.43
N LYS A 823 5.16 9.58 23.77
CA LYS A 823 4.52 10.67 22.99
C LYS A 823 4.30 11.99 23.76
N ARG A 824 4.64 12.06 25.07
CA ARG A 824 4.60 13.25 25.93
C ARG A 824 6.00 13.71 26.40
N ASP A 825 7.06 13.23 25.76
CA ASP A 825 8.47 13.55 26.07
C ASP A 825 8.86 13.32 27.54
N ARG A 826 8.24 12.33 28.21
CA ARG A 826 8.66 11.96 29.57
C ARG A 826 9.68 10.83 29.48
N ASP A 827 10.81 11.01 30.14
CA ASP A 827 11.77 9.95 30.38
C ASP A 827 11.15 8.91 31.32
N GLU A 828 10.91 7.73 30.78
CA GLU A 828 10.56 6.54 31.56
C GLU A 828 11.76 5.60 31.64
N LYS A 829 11.86 4.89 32.76
CA LYS A 829 12.76 3.74 32.92
C LYS A 829 11.95 2.46 32.80
N ALA A 830 12.51 1.46 32.11
CA ALA A 830 11.95 0.12 32.11
C ALA A 830 13.05 -0.93 32.08
N MET A 831 12.81 -2.03 32.80
CA MET A 831 13.62 -3.23 32.68
C MET A 831 12.97 -4.14 31.65
N VAL A 832 13.67 -4.42 30.56
CA VAL A 832 13.19 -5.29 29.48
C VAL A 832 13.99 -6.59 29.48
N GLN A 833 13.31 -7.73 29.38
CA GLN A 833 13.98 -9.02 29.23
C GLN A 833 14.75 -9.04 27.91
N THR A 834 16.01 -9.46 27.91
CA THR A 834 16.82 -9.50 26.66
C THR A 834 16.48 -10.68 25.76
N LEU A 835 15.64 -11.60 26.20
CA LEU A 835 15.13 -12.72 25.40
C LEU A 835 13.60 -12.69 25.39
N ALA A 836 13.01 -12.58 24.20
CA ALA A 836 11.60 -12.89 23.96
C ALA A 836 11.48 -14.31 23.38
N ALA A 837 10.43 -15.03 23.77
CA ALA A 837 10.18 -16.39 23.33
C ALA A 837 8.69 -16.61 23.06
N HIS A 838 8.40 -17.28 21.95
CA HIS A 838 7.05 -17.63 21.49
C HIS A 838 7.04 -19.06 20.99
N ALA A 839 5.87 -19.70 20.97
CA ALA A 839 5.76 -21.04 20.43
C ALA A 839 4.44 -21.28 19.72
N SER A 840 4.48 -22.16 18.72
CA SER A 840 3.27 -22.77 18.16
C SER A 840 3.48 -24.27 17.96
N GLY A 841 2.39 -25.04 17.86
CA GLY A 841 2.52 -26.48 17.69
C GLY A 841 1.22 -27.24 17.45
N SER A 842 1.40 -28.55 17.34
CA SER A 842 0.42 -29.61 17.26
C SER A 842 0.94 -30.82 18.08
N SER A 843 0.29 -31.98 17.97
CA SER A 843 0.73 -33.20 18.65
C SER A 843 2.10 -33.75 18.21
N ASP A 844 2.55 -33.38 17.01
CA ASP A 844 3.73 -33.91 16.31
C ASP A 844 4.72 -32.82 15.85
N TYR A 845 4.37 -31.56 16.07
CA TYR A 845 5.15 -30.38 15.68
C TYR A 845 5.19 -29.37 16.82
N VAL A 846 6.37 -28.84 17.14
CA VAL A 846 6.49 -27.63 17.98
C VAL A 846 7.55 -26.73 17.37
N ALA A 847 7.19 -25.47 17.10
CA ALA A 847 8.13 -24.42 16.74
C ALA A 847 8.31 -23.46 17.92
N VAL A 848 9.57 -23.16 18.25
CA VAL A 848 9.94 -22.21 19.30
C VAL A 848 10.69 -21.05 18.66
N GLY A 849 10.02 -19.89 18.58
CA GLY A 849 10.59 -18.63 18.14
C GLY A 849 11.31 -17.92 19.28
N LEU A 850 12.56 -17.50 19.07
CA LEU A 850 13.38 -16.80 20.06
C LEU A 850 13.97 -15.53 19.45
N ALA A 851 13.82 -14.40 20.12
CA ALA A 851 14.43 -13.12 19.73
C ALA A 851 15.36 -12.63 20.85
N ASN A 852 16.66 -12.55 20.55
CA ASN A 852 17.64 -11.97 21.44
C ASN A 852 17.74 -10.46 21.19
N LEU A 853 17.22 -9.69 22.13
CA LEU A 853 17.16 -8.24 22.11
C LEU A 853 18.43 -7.57 22.66
N SER A 854 19.45 -8.33 23.10
CA SER A 854 20.77 -7.79 23.47
C SER A 854 21.69 -7.70 22.26
N LEU A 855 22.31 -6.56 22.04
CA LEU A 855 23.30 -6.36 20.98
C LEU A 855 24.67 -6.99 21.30
N GLN A 856 24.96 -7.25 22.58
CA GLN A 856 26.29 -7.66 23.03
C GLN A 856 26.33 -9.12 23.51
N ASP A 857 25.26 -9.60 24.13
CA ASP A 857 25.28 -10.86 24.87
C ASP A 857 24.49 -11.95 24.16
N ASP A 858 25.17 -13.06 23.85
CA ASP A 858 24.53 -14.32 23.51
C ASP A 858 23.66 -14.80 24.69
N GLN A 859 22.53 -15.44 24.39
CA GLN A 859 21.63 -16.02 25.39
C GLN A 859 21.70 -17.55 25.32
N HIS A 860 22.17 -18.20 26.38
CA HIS A 860 22.09 -19.65 26.51
C HIS A 860 20.71 -20.04 27.01
N VAL A 861 20.00 -20.86 26.25
CA VAL A 861 18.61 -21.22 26.53
C VAL A 861 18.45 -22.72 26.74
N ASN A 862 17.71 -23.09 27.78
CA ASN A 862 17.20 -24.44 27.99
C ASN A 862 15.73 -24.46 27.58
N ILE A 863 15.43 -25.13 26.49
CA ILE A 863 14.08 -25.23 25.92
C ILE A 863 13.45 -26.53 26.40
N THR A 864 12.30 -26.45 27.05
CA THR A 864 11.45 -27.62 27.35
C THR A 864 10.22 -27.58 26.46
N THR A 865 9.87 -28.69 25.80
CA THR A 865 8.68 -28.78 24.94
C THR A 865 7.73 -29.88 25.40
N PRO A 866 6.44 -29.85 25.02
CA PRO A 866 5.49 -30.91 25.36
C PRO A 866 5.73 -32.24 24.60
N LEU A 867 6.69 -32.30 23.67
CA LEU A 867 6.97 -33.53 22.92
C LEU A 867 7.78 -34.53 23.76
N SER A 868 7.31 -35.77 23.83
CA SER A 868 8.00 -36.87 24.51
C SER A 868 9.30 -37.30 23.82
N SER A 869 9.38 -37.13 22.49
CA SER A 869 10.50 -37.48 21.63
C SER A 869 10.45 -36.66 20.35
N VAL A 870 11.58 -36.54 19.65
CA VAL A 870 11.68 -35.87 18.34
C VAL A 870 12.52 -36.71 17.39
N SER A 871 12.11 -36.83 16.14
CA SER A 871 12.91 -37.43 15.07
C SER A 871 13.82 -36.39 14.42
N GLN A 872 13.36 -35.14 14.34
CA GLN A 872 14.05 -34.06 13.65
C GLN A 872 13.99 -32.75 14.45
N VAL A 873 15.12 -32.04 14.44
CA VAL A 873 15.21 -30.65 14.93
C VAL A 873 15.78 -29.79 13.82
N THR A 874 15.07 -28.73 13.44
CA THR A 874 15.50 -27.81 12.37
C THR A 874 15.58 -26.38 12.91
N LEU A 875 16.72 -25.72 12.73
CA LEU A 875 16.89 -24.31 13.02
C LEU A 875 16.59 -23.49 11.76
N TYR A 876 15.73 -22.49 11.88
CA TYR A 876 15.54 -21.40 10.94
C TYR A 876 16.11 -20.12 11.55
N TYR A 877 16.86 -19.34 10.79
CA TYR A 877 17.54 -18.15 11.30
C TYR A 877 17.88 -17.16 10.19
N LEU A 878 18.02 -15.89 10.57
CA LEU A 878 18.61 -14.85 9.72
C LEU A 878 20.14 -14.85 9.87
N THR A 879 20.86 -14.82 8.75
CA THR A 879 22.33 -14.71 8.76
C THR A 879 22.81 -13.28 9.05
N GLY A 880 24.08 -13.12 9.42
CA GLY A 880 24.73 -11.81 9.55
C GLY A 880 24.72 -11.25 10.99
N ASP A 881 25.33 -10.08 11.15
CA ASP A 881 25.33 -9.29 12.39
C ASP A 881 24.04 -8.46 12.51
N PRO A 882 23.53 -8.14 13.72
CA PRO A 882 22.40 -7.21 13.90
C PRO A 882 22.57 -5.86 13.18
N ARG A 883 23.82 -5.42 12.93
CA ARG A 883 24.18 -4.20 12.17
C ARG A 883 24.10 -4.37 10.65
N ASP A 884 23.98 -5.60 10.15
CA ASP A 884 23.94 -5.83 8.71
C ASP A 884 22.60 -5.41 8.11
N THR A 885 22.66 -4.89 6.89
CA THR A 885 21.50 -4.56 6.05
C THR A 885 21.66 -5.21 4.68
N ASN A 886 20.56 -5.26 3.92
CA ASN A 886 20.57 -5.65 2.51
C ASN A 886 20.56 -4.45 1.54
N LEU A 887 20.81 -3.23 2.03
CA LEU A 887 20.75 -2.02 1.22
C LEU A 887 21.78 -2.01 0.08
N GLN A 888 23.03 -2.42 0.35
CA GLN A 888 24.14 -2.37 -0.62
C GLN A 888 24.51 -3.75 -1.20
N LYS A 889 24.40 -4.80 -0.39
CA LYS A 889 24.73 -6.19 -0.76
C LYS A 889 23.85 -7.14 0.04
N LEU A 890 23.65 -8.37 -0.44
CA LEU A 890 22.84 -9.38 0.25
C LEU A 890 23.64 -10.01 1.41
N SER A 891 23.63 -9.35 2.58
CA SER A 891 24.36 -9.79 3.79
C SER A 891 23.49 -10.68 4.70
N VAL A 892 22.19 -10.40 4.73
CA VAL A 892 21.21 -11.09 5.57
C VAL A 892 20.34 -11.97 4.68
N GLN A 893 20.23 -13.25 5.01
CA GLN A 893 19.41 -14.23 4.32
C GLN A 893 18.67 -15.09 5.33
N LEU A 894 17.46 -15.55 4.99
CA LEU A 894 16.79 -16.61 5.72
C LEU A 894 17.43 -17.95 5.33
N LYS A 895 17.90 -18.71 6.31
CA LYS A 895 18.47 -20.05 6.12
C LYS A 895 17.84 -21.04 7.10
N SER A 896 17.95 -22.32 6.77
CA SER A 896 17.66 -23.42 7.68
C SER A 896 18.85 -24.38 7.77
N LYS A 897 18.95 -25.10 8.90
CA LYS A 897 19.88 -26.22 9.06
C LYS A 897 19.30 -27.26 10.03
N ALA A 898 19.53 -28.54 9.75
CA ALA A 898 19.24 -29.59 10.70
C ALA A 898 20.18 -29.47 11.92
N LEU A 899 19.63 -29.68 13.10
CA LEU A 899 20.36 -29.87 14.35
C LEU A 899 20.28 -31.34 14.75
N ASP A 900 21.27 -31.81 15.49
CA ASP A 900 21.30 -33.19 15.98
C ASP A 900 20.18 -33.40 17.02
N SER A 901 19.20 -34.23 16.67
CA SER A 901 18.07 -34.58 17.53
C SER A 901 18.49 -35.39 18.76
N ALA A 902 19.68 -35.97 18.79
CA ALA A 902 20.22 -36.63 19.99
C ALA A 902 20.47 -35.65 21.16
N ASN A 903 20.55 -34.35 20.87
CA ASN A 903 20.61 -33.29 21.88
C ASN A 903 19.23 -32.99 22.52
N TYR A 904 18.16 -33.59 21.99
CA TYR A 904 16.84 -33.53 22.61
C TYR A 904 16.69 -34.71 23.58
N GLN A 905 16.74 -34.42 24.89
CA GLN A 905 16.67 -35.46 25.92
C GLN A 905 15.64 -35.10 26.98
N ASN A 906 14.75 -36.05 27.30
CA ASN A 906 13.72 -35.91 28.33
C ASN A 906 12.86 -34.63 28.17
N GLY A 907 12.47 -34.32 26.92
CA GLY A 907 11.68 -33.14 26.63
C GLY A 907 12.47 -31.82 26.53
N ARG A 908 13.81 -31.87 26.64
CA ARG A 908 14.67 -30.69 26.74
C ARG A 908 15.68 -30.58 25.60
N PHE A 909 15.97 -29.36 25.20
CA PHE A 909 16.98 -29.01 24.20
C PHE A 909 17.74 -27.75 24.62
N THR A 910 19.05 -27.73 24.49
CA THR A 910 19.87 -26.54 24.80
C THR A 910 20.33 -25.86 23.53
N TYR A 911 20.22 -24.53 23.48
CA TYR A 911 20.68 -23.74 22.33
C TYR A 911 21.31 -22.43 22.80
N THR A 912 22.13 -21.81 21.95
CA THR A 912 22.67 -20.47 22.21
C THR A 912 22.19 -19.52 21.13
N VAL A 913 21.31 -18.59 21.50
CA VAL A 913 20.79 -17.56 20.59
C VAL A 913 21.79 -16.41 20.51
N LYS A 914 22.26 -16.10 19.30
CA LYS A 914 23.26 -15.06 19.09
C LYS A 914 22.73 -13.67 19.43
N ALA A 915 23.61 -12.80 19.92
CA ALA A 915 23.29 -11.38 20.17
C ALA A 915 22.56 -10.75 18.97
N GLY A 916 21.44 -10.07 19.24
CA GLY A 916 20.67 -9.32 18.26
C GLY A 916 19.94 -10.16 17.21
N SER A 917 19.88 -11.48 17.36
CA SER A 917 19.32 -12.39 16.35
C SER A 917 17.95 -12.94 16.71
N ALA A 918 17.15 -13.23 15.68
CA ALA A 918 15.93 -14.03 15.77
C ALA A 918 16.13 -15.40 15.14
N VAL A 919 15.61 -16.43 15.80
CA VAL A 919 15.62 -17.82 15.33
C VAL A 919 14.27 -18.49 15.58
N SER A 920 13.95 -19.52 14.80
CA SER A 920 12.85 -20.45 15.06
C SER A 920 13.38 -21.88 15.04
N ILE A 921 13.19 -22.61 16.13
CA ILE A 921 13.63 -24.00 16.27
C ILE A 921 12.40 -24.89 16.18
N VAL A 922 12.37 -25.73 15.16
CA VAL A 922 11.26 -26.63 14.86
C VAL A 922 11.61 -28.04 15.29
N PHE A 923 10.76 -28.62 16.15
CA PHE A 923 10.85 -29.98 16.67
C PHE A 923 9.73 -30.82 16.04
N GLN A 924 10.09 -31.95 15.42
CA GLN A 924 9.14 -32.85 14.75
C GLN A 924 9.32 -34.27 15.27
N LYS A 925 8.20 -34.98 15.47
CA LYS A 925 8.18 -36.36 15.97
C LYS A 925 8.66 -37.40 15.00
#